data_AF-A0A0N4ZQE4-F1
#
_entry.id   AF-A0A0N4ZQE4-F1
#
_cell.length_a   1.000
_cell.length_b   1.000
_cell.length_c   1.000
_cell.angle_alpha   90.00
_cell.angle_beta   90.00
_cell.angle_gamma   90.00
#
_symmetry.space_group_name_H-M   'P 1'
#
loop_
_entity.id
_entity.type
_entity.pdbx_description
1 polymer ?
#
loop_
_entity_poly.entity_id
_entity_poly.type
_entity_poly.pdbx_seq_one_letter_code
_entity_poly.pdbx_strand_id
1 'polypeptide(L)'
;MKINFILFLLYKIFQLSGAVKDCSNIEGTFTLTVQGRIGDHSKQQYKTSGTSRINVKIKDDEIELKNVANIDIDMDQFKYSEGIIISITGKSRYKYLSVITPNGNGLKTKEIKNLQIYCTFDYCEIGPVLISETVPSGLTSLNENDIKSAFFISLKSKGTYTSKKYITNDVSPYLAECPNYNWMNKNNGIKFEFYKFINDIYGSEVPSVEDWIKNTKDNINKPLMIRRNIFTPLIPDKHGGNIQTCSQMRMPNNRYFYWGYELDNSGKASSKSGDIANTEISKDFQKYKLLCLWSSGKIENSQSYLHFLIVETHDDYDEGGRVAYYLNNPPKRYHYKSRFLAFHIDDIKHRYNDKGLKQDAAAIQPKCFYEVDNDPNIFANVSFYGLGSNYRTKRMGEDIDVILFEIKKNDFNKYPHEKEITIGCNVINEGKYVNIKRDVFKNYYANYISPKFGRLEGLKDTKKVIGKKIKKNNIKMKELDFSHYGLYKCIGEVPGDQQTNMIKNEDIFLILPENGFKFKRKAIVEDQKGNAYCYIKYEHFAKLKEIKMSNKDKVVSSKMENLLHHDYFGFASDKSKAEFKHEVKLNDILTCMYHTNYNTNFTIVTVFDQQVIEQLNSIKLSHFTDKWPFIVAAVGAPILLIIAAVIAFSIVRKRRRRRRKTSMARSSSNFSKSRLTTKSGTGKSKSNKLSTSRSNKSKLSTKVSKNIQ
;
A
#
# COMPACT_ATOMS: atom_id res chain seq x y z
N MET A 1 -52.63 -36.33 -19.39
CA MET A 1 -53.13 -35.37 -20.41
C MET A 1 -53.64 -34.14 -19.67
N LYS A 2 -53.23 -32.92 -20.09
CA LYS A 2 -53.29 -31.62 -19.36
C LYS A 2 -52.11 -31.39 -18.39
N ILE A 3 -51.11 -30.65 -18.87
CA ILE A 3 -50.15 -29.79 -18.12
C ILE A 3 -49.22 -29.02 -19.11
N ASN A 4 -49.24 -29.31 -20.41
CA ASN A 4 -48.35 -28.63 -21.39
C ASN A 4 -48.92 -27.39 -22.11
N PHE A 5 -50.12 -26.90 -21.77
CA PHE A 5 -50.70 -25.73 -22.48
C PHE A 5 -50.56 -24.40 -21.73
N ILE A 6 -50.24 -24.42 -20.43
CA ILE A 6 -50.11 -23.19 -19.61
C ILE A 6 -48.69 -22.61 -19.66
N LEU A 7 -47.65 -23.45 -19.87
CA LEU A 7 -46.27 -22.94 -20.03
C LEU A 7 -46.02 -22.25 -21.38
N PHE A 8 -46.79 -22.59 -22.43
CA PHE A 8 -46.61 -21.96 -23.75
C PHE A 8 -47.31 -20.58 -23.84
N LEU A 9 -48.33 -20.33 -23.02
CA LEU A 9 -49.00 -19.02 -22.94
C LEU A 9 -48.25 -18.03 -22.04
N LEU A 10 -47.48 -18.50 -21.04
CA LEU A 10 -46.63 -17.62 -20.22
C LEU A 10 -45.32 -17.21 -20.91
N TYR A 11 -44.89 -17.91 -21.97
CA TYR A 11 -43.73 -17.49 -22.78
C TYR A 11 -44.05 -16.37 -23.79
N LYS A 12 -45.33 -16.06 -24.02
CA LYS A 12 -45.76 -14.97 -24.93
C LYS A 12 -46.33 -13.72 -24.26
N ILE A 13 -46.40 -13.66 -22.93
CA ILE A 13 -46.87 -12.47 -22.17
C ILE A 13 -45.77 -11.96 -21.23
N PHE A 14 -44.55 -11.85 -21.76
CA PHE A 14 -43.53 -10.93 -21.27
C PHE A 14 -42.98 -10.10 -22.44
N GLN A 15 -43.85 -9.69 -23.36
CA GLN A 15 -43.62 -8.44 -24.09
C GLN A 15 -43.98 -7.28 -23.15
N LEU A 16 -43.10 -7.02 -22.19
CA LEU A 16 -43.01 -5.69 -21.60
C LEU A 16 -42.46 -4.78 -22.71
N SER A 17 -43.36 -4.28 -23.55
CA SER A 17 -43.16 -3.00 -24.23
C SER A 17 -43.13 -1.93 -23.14
N GLY A 18 -41.97 -1.79 -22.49
CA GLY A 18 -41.62 -0.59 -21.77
C GLY A 18 -41.54 0.53 -22.79
N ALA A 19 -42.66 1.22 -23.01
CA ALA A 19 -42.64 2.53 -23.62
C ALA A 19 -41.83 3.44 -22.68
N VAL A 20 -40.56 3.63 -23.02
CA VAL A 20 -39.67 4.57 -22.33
C VAL A 20 -40.22 5.96 -22.60
N LYS A 21 -40.96 6.50 -21.63
CA LYS A 21 -41.46 7.87 -21.66
C LYS A 21 -40.28 8.81 -21.35
N ASP A 22 -39.75 9.34 -22.44
CA ASP A 22 -39.22 10.70 -22.61
C ASP A 22 -37.77 11.04 -22.17
N CYS A 23 -36.87 10.79 -23.14
CA CYS A 23 -35.84 11.75 -23.54
C CYS A 23 -36.50 12.97 -24.22
N SER A 24 -37.20 13.79 -23.42
CA SER A 24 -38.28 14.72 -23.77
C SER A 24 -37.97 15.89 -24.71
N ASN A 25 -37.43 15.64 -25.89
CA ASN A 25 -37.58 16.48 -27.09
C ASN A 25 -37.29 15.69 -28.39
N ILE A 26 -37.17 14.36 -28.35
CA ILE A 26 -36.94 13.53 -29.54
C ILE A 26 -38.30 13.03 -30.04
N GLU A 27 -38.78 13.54 -31.16
CA GLU A 27 -39.88 12.92 -31.91
C GLU A 27 -39.40 11.58 -32.53
N GLY A 28 -39.39 10.51 -31.73
CA GLY A 28 -39.05 9.17 -32.18
C GLY A 28 -38.85 8.15 -31.05
N THR A 29 -39.16 6.88 -31.33
CA THR A 29 -38.85 5.74 -30.43
C THR A 29 -37.78 4.85 -31.05
N PHE A 30 -36.72 4.58 -30.28
CA PHE A 30 -35.62 3.71 -30.67
C PHE A 30 -35.54 2.52 -29.72
N THR A 31 -35.30 1.34 -30.28
CA THR A 31 -35.04 0.10 -29.57
C THR A 31 -33.62 -0.35 -29.88
N LEU A 32 -32.82 -0.52 -28.83
CA LEU A 32 -31.48 -1.11 -28.93
C LEU A 32 -31.59 -2.60 -28.66
N THR A 33 -31.05 -3.40 -29.58
CA THR A 33 -30.88 -4.84 -29.42
C THR A 33 -29.40 -5.12 -29.28
N VAL A 34 -28.98 -5.70 -28.16
CA VAL A 34 -27.59 -6.04 -27.89
C VAL A 34 -27.42 -7.55 -28.02
N GLN A 35 -26.41 -7.97 -28.79
CA GLN A 35 -26.11 -9.37 -29.04
C GLN A 35 -24.68 -9.69 -28.64
N GLY A 36 -24.46 -10.78 -27.91
CA GLY A 36 -23.11 -11.30 -27.64
C GLY A 36 -22.51 -11.92 -28.91
N ARG A 37 -21.26 -11.58 -29.21
CA ARG A 37 -20.50 -12.10 -30.35
C ARG A 37 -19.58 -13.24 -29.93
N ILE A 38 -19.63 -14.38 -30.62
CA ILE A 38 -18.66 -15.46 -30.52
C ILE A 38 -18.27 -15.85 -31.95
N GLY A 39 -17.07 -15.50 -32.41
CA GLY A 39 -16.69 -15.63 -33.83
C GLY A 39 -17.61 -14.80 -34.74
N ASP A 40 -18.14 -15.40 -35.81
CA ASP A 40 -19.12 -14.78 -36.73
C ASP A 40 -20.59 -15.05 -36.35
N HIS A 41 -20.85 -15.72 -35.22
CA HIS A 41 -22.20 -16.08 -34.81
C HIS A 41 -22.67 -15.28 -33.58
N SER A 42 -23.95 -14.94 -33.53
CA SER A 42 -24.61 -14.38 -32.33
C SER A 42 -25.32 -15.49 -31.55
N LYS A 43 -25.10 -15.57 -30.23
CA LYS A 43 -25.68 -16.63 -29.38
C LYS A 43 -26.68 -16.14 -28.34
N GLN A 44 -26.62 -14.87 -27.93
CA GLN A 44 -27.46 -14.33 -26.86
C GLN A 44 -27.95 -12.93 -27.22
N GLN A 45 -29.26 -12.68 -27.08
CA GLN A 45 -29.88 -11.38 -27.34
C GLN A 45 -30.51 -10.83 -26.05
N TYR A 46 -30.20 -9.59 -25.72
CA TYR A 46 -30.83 -8.87 -24.61
C TYR A 46 -31.32 -7.50 -25.08
N LYS A 47 -32.49 -7.10 -24.59
CA LYS A 47 -33.01 -5.74 -24.76
C LYS A 47 -32.76 -4.97 -23.47
N THR A 48 -32.16 -3.79 -23.59
CA THR A 48 -31.89 -2.90 -22.46
C THR A 48 -32.42 -1.49 -22.75
N SER A 49 -32.83 -0.80 -21.70
CA SER A 49 -33.21 0.62 -21.71
C SER A 49 -32.64 1.30 -20.47
N GLY A 50 -32.00 2.45 -20.63
CA GLY A 50 -31.42 3.23 -19.53
C GLY A 50 -31.66 4.72 -19.73
N THR A 51 -31.77 5.46 -18.63
CA THR A 51 -32.04 6.91 -18.63
C THR A 51 -31.19 7.60 -17.57
N SER A 52 -30.04 8.13 -17.96
CA SER A 52 -29.26 9.08 -17.14
C SER A 52 -28.80 10.23 -18.03
N ARG A 53 -28.85 11.50 -17.59
CA ARG A 53 -28.40 12.63 -18.41
C ARG A 53 -26.93 12.94 -18.10
N ILE A 54 -26.09 13.06 -19.12
CA ILE A 54 -24.66 13.40 -19.02
C ILE A 54 -24.29 14.50 -20.03
N ASN A 55 -23.23 15.25 -19.74
CA ASN A 55 -22.62 16.18 -20.69
C ASN A 55 -21.38 15.51 -21.29
N VAL A 56 -21.25 15.57 -22.61
CA VAL A 56 -20.15 14.91 -23.36
C VAL A 56 -19.51 15.92 -24.28
N LYS A 57 -18.21 16.12 -24.14
CA LYS A 57 -17.43 16.90 -25.10
C LYS A 57 -16.95 16.00 -26.23
N ILE A 58 -17.23 16.40 -27.46
CA ILE A 58 -16.75 15.77 -28.69
C ILE A 58 -15.77 16.75 -29.33
N LYS A 59 -14.60 16.24 -29.73
CA LYS A 59 -13.44 17.02 -30.21
C LYS A 59 -12.74 17.75 -29.07
N ASP A 60 -11.41 17.86 -29.13
CA ASP A 60 -10.58 18.62 -28.19
C ASP A 60 -11.00 20.12 -28.24
N ASP A 61 -12.09 20.46 -27.52
CA ASP A 61 -12.68 21.79 -27.24
C ASP A 61 -13.70 22.43 -28.21
N GLU A 62 -14.27 21.73 -29.18
CA GLU A 62 -15.15 22.39 -30.19
C GLU A 62 -16.66 22.08 -30.14
N ILE A 63 -17.11 20.89 -29.70
CA ILE A 63 -18.56 20.58 -29.65
C ILE A 63 -18.92 19.97 -28.29
N GLU A 64 -19.69 20.71 -27.49
CA GLU A 64 -20.21 20.22 -26.21
C GLU A 64 -21.66 19.77 -26.35
N LEU A 65 -21.91 18.46 -26.28
CA LEU A 65 -23.27 17.94 -26.24
C LEU A 65 -23.81 18.01 -24.81
N LYS A 66 -24.85 18.84 -24.63
CA LYS A 66 -25.51 19.03 -23.33
C LYS A 66 -26.73 18.13 -23.20
N ASN A 67 -26.96 17.59 -22.00
CA ASN A 67 -28.15 16.79 -21.65
C ASN A 67 -28.35 15.49 -22.46
N VAL A 68 -27.26 14.79 -22.78
CA VAL A 68 -27.29 13.52 -23.54
C VAL A 68 -27.77 12.38 -22.65
N ALA A 69 -28.76 11.60 -23.11
CA ALA A 69 -29.20 10.40 -22.39
C ALA A 69 -28.16 9.29 -22.50
N ASN A 70 -27.77 8.67 -21.39
CA ASN A 70 -26.81 7.57 -21.32
C ASN A 70 -27.53 6.23 -21.08
N ILE A 71 -27.23 5.30 -21.97
CA ILE A 71 -27.73 3.93 -22.01
C ILE A 71 -26.58 3.01 -21.55
N ASP A 72 -26.74 2.44 -20.36
CA ASP A 72 -25.78 1.49 -19.79
C ASP A 72 -26.08 0.07 -20.31
N ILE A 73 -25.10 -0.57 -20.95
CA ILE A 73 -25.14 -1.98 -21.32
C ILE A 73 -24.47 -2.81 -20.23
N ASP A 74 -25.23 -3.75 -19.67
CA ASP A 74 -24.73 -4.69 -18.66
C ASP A 74 -23.95 -5.83 -19.31
N MET A 75 -22.63 -5.76 -19.23
CA MET A 75 -21.72 -6.71 -19.87
C MET A 75 -21.62 -8.04 -19.11
N ASP A 76 -22.10 -8.11 -17.86
CA ASP A 76 -22.16 -9.37 -17.11
C ASP A 76 -23.05 -10.41 -17.84
N GLN A 77 -24.00 -9.94 -18.66
CA GLN A 77 -24.90 -10.77 -19.47
C GLN A 77 -24.23 -11.44 -20.67
N PHE A 78 -23.04 -10.97 -21.06
CA PHE A 78 -22.33 -11.39 -22.26
C PHE A 78 -21.02 -12.09 -21.94
N LYS A 79 -20.89 -12.67 -20.73
CA LYS A 79 -19.68 -13.38 -20.31
C LYS A 79 -19.24 -14.40 -21.38
N TYR A 80 -17.95 -14.42 -21.70
CA TYR A 80 -17.33 -15.23 -22.75
C TYR A 80 -17.80 -14.93 -24.18
N SER A 81 -18.40 -13.77 -24.39
CA SER A 81 -18.54 -13.20 -25.72
C SER A 81 -17.28 -12.39 -26.04
N GLU A 82 -16.73 -12.55 -27.23
CA GLU A 82 -15.57 -11.77 -27.71
C GLU A 82 -15.92 -10.27 -27.92
N GLY A 83 -17.17 -9.92 -27.64
CA GLY A 83 -17.71 -8.58 -27.59
C GLY A 83 -19.23 -8.58 -27.74
N ILE A 84 -19.75 -7.43 -28.14
CA ILE A 84 -21.16 -7.22 -28.44
C ILE A 84 -21.38 -6.54 -29.79
N ILE A 85 -22.55 -6.79 -30.36
CA ILE A 85 -23.10 -6.09 -31.52
C ILE A 85 -24.39 -5.42 -31.06
N ILE A 86 -24.47 -4.11 -31.25
CA ILE A 86 -25.65 -3.31 -30.90
C ILE A 86 -26.33 -2.92 -32.21
N SER A 87 -27.55 -3.39 -32.41
CA SER A 87 -28.40 -3.02 -33.53
C SER A 87 -29.45 -2.04 -33.05
N ILE A 88 -29.59 -0.92 -33.76
CA ILE A 88 -30.57 0.11 -33.44
C ILE A 88 -31.71 -0.02 -34.45
N THR A 89 -32.95 -0.07 -33.94
CA THR A 89 -34.15 -0.05 -34.78
C THR A 89 -35.11 0.98 -34.22
N GLY A 90 -35.81 1.71 -35.08
CA GLY A 90 -36.71 2.76 -34.61
C GLY A 90 -37.50 3.41 -35.72
N LYS A 91 -38.45 4.26 -35.32
CA LYS A 91 -39.16 5.19 -36.19
C LYS A 91 -38.90 6.60 -35.67
N SER A 92 -38.34 7.45 -36.52
CA SER A 92 -38.12 8.87 -36.25
C SER A 92 -38.31 9.65 -37.55
N ARG A 93 -38.62 10.95 -37.43
CA ARG A 93 -38.60 11.89 -38.56
C ARG A 93 -37.19 12.11 -39.12
N TYR A 94 -36.17 11.83 -38.31
CA TYR A 94 -34.77 11.88 -38.68
C TYR A 94 -34.36 10.62 -39.44
N LYS A 95 -33.34 10.72 -40.31
CA LYS A 95 -32.98 9.64 -41.25
C LYS A 95 -31.75 8.86 -40.83
N TYR A 96 -30.77 9.53 -40.21
CA TYR A 96 -29.44 8.97 -40.02
C TYR A 96 -29.03 8.90 -38.55
N LEU A 97 -28.25 7.86 -38.25
CA LEU A 97 -27.50 7.70 -37.02
C LEU A 97 -26.01 7.70 -37.35
N SER A 98 -25.24 8.41 -36.55
CA SER A 98 -23.79 8.52 -36.68
C SER A 98 -23.11 8.11 -35.38
N VAL A 99 -22.05 7.30 -35.47
CA VAL A 99 -21.18 6.96 -34.35
C VAL A 99 -19.74 7.26 -34.64
N ILE A 100 -19.00 7.63 -33.61
CA ILE A 100 -17.57 7.87 -33.70
C ILE A 100 -16.87 6.51 -33.76
N THR A 101 -16.10 6.29 -34.81
CA THR A 101 -15.41 5.03 -35.07
C THR A 101 -13.89 5.26 -35.10
N PRO A 102 -13.07 4.26 -34.73
CA PRO A 102 -11.62 4.35 -34.92
C PRO A 102 -11.19 4.18 -36.40
N ASN A 103 -12.11 4.03 -37.36
CA ASN A 103 -11.84 3.85 -38.79
C ASN A 103 -12.16 5.11 -39.64
N GLY A 104 -11.49 5.30 -40.79
CA GLY A 104 -11.86 6.31 -41.81
C GLY A 104 -11.82 7.77 -41.32
N ASN A 105 -12.81 8.59 -41.70
CA ASN A 105 -12.95 10.00 -41.30
C ASN A 105 -13.41 10.17 -39.82
N GLY A 106 -13.32 9.12 -39.01
CA GLY A 106 -13.70 9.11 -37.59
C GLY A 106 -15.21 9.00 -37.33
N LEU A 107 -16.05 8.91 -38.38
CA LEU A 107 -17.51 8.84 -38.26
C LEU A 107 -18.09 7.75 -39.16
N LYS A 108 -19.01 6.95 -38.61
CA LYS A 108 -19.79 5.94 -39.33
C LYS A 108 -21.26 6.34 -39.29
N THR A 109 -21.77 6.76 -40.43
CA THR A 109 -23.17 7.21 -40.60
C THR A 109 -23.96 6.19 -41.40
N LYS A 110 -25.13 5.79 -40.89
CA LYS A 110 -26.07 4.89 -41.58
C LYS A 110 -27.50 5.33 -41.32
N GLU A 111 -28.43 4.90 -42.16
CA GLU A 111 -29.85 5.03 -41.86
C GLU A 111 -30.20 4.29 -40.56
N ILE A 112 -31.20 4.79 -39.83
CA ILE A 112 -31.55 4.32 -38.47
C ILE A 112 -31.61 2.80 -38.34
N LYS A 113 -32.18 2.09 -39.33
CA LYS A 113 -32.37 0.62 -39.27
C LYS A 113 -31.13 -0.18 -39.64
N ASN A 114 -30.12 0.47 -40.21
CA ASN A 114 -28.95 -0.17 -40.81
C ASN A 114 -27.68 0.05 -39.99
N LEU A 115 -27.75 0.84 -38.91
CA LEU A 115 -26.58 1.07 -38.06
C LEU A 115 -26.37 -0.11 -37.09
N GLN A 116 -25.17 -0.68 -37.17
CA GLN A 116 -24.65 -1.62 -36.20
C GLN A 116 -23.40 -1.04 -35.55
N ILE A 117 -23.36 -1.10 -34.21
CA ILE A 117 -22.25 -0.63 -33.39
C ILE A 117 -21.57 -1.86 -32.81
N TYR A 118 -20.25 -1.91 -32.91
CA TYR A 118 -19.46 -3.05 -32.47
C TYR A 118 -18.59 -2.65 -31.29
N CYS A 119 -18.54 -3.50 -30.26
CA CYS A 119 -17.51 -3.41 -29.23
C CYS A 119 -16.95 -4.80 -28.98
N THR A 120 -15.79 -5.06 -29.55
CA THR A 120 -15.08 -6.36 -29.55
C THR A 120 -13.64 -6.13 -29.15
N PHE A 121 -12.85 -7.18 -28.91
CA PHE A 121 -11.42 -6.99 -28.59
C PHE A 121 -10.65 -6.23 -29.69
N ASP A 122 -11.07 -6.29 -30.95
CA ASP A 122 -10.41 -5.60 -32.08
C ASP A 122 -10.64 -4.08 -32.12
N TYR A 123 -11.86 -3.64 -31.83
CA TYR A 123 -12.24 -2.22 -31.80
C TYR A 123 -13.57 -2.03 -31.07
N CYS A 124 -13.77 -0.82 -30.56
CA CYS A 124 -15.00 -0.44 -29.88
C CYS A 124 -15.54 0.92 -30.36
N GLU A 125 -16.78 0.91 -30.88
CA GLU A 125 -17.50 2.05 -31.47
C GLU A 125 -18.54 2.64 -30.49
N ILE A 126 -18.43 2.34 -29.20
CA ILE A 126 -19.31 2.92 -28.17
C ILE A 126 -19.00 4.40 -27.94
N GLY A 127 -19.93 5.10 -27.29
CA GLY A 127 -19.85 6.53 -27.02
C GLY A 127 -21.09 7.26 -27.53
N PRO A 128 -20.96 8.52 -28.01
CA PRO A 128 -22.10 9.29 -28.49
C PRO A 128 -22.63 8.74 -29.82
N VAL A 129 -23.94 8.56 -29.86
CA VAL A 129 -24.73 8.27 -31.06
C VAL A 129 -25.49 9.54 -31.42
N LEU A 130 -25.17 10.10 -32.58
CA LEU A 130 -25.76 11.34 -33.08
C LEU A 130 -26.93 11.01 -34.01
N ILE A 131 -28.00 11.79 -33.93
CA ILE A 131 -29.19 11.66 -34.77
C ILE A 131 -29.30 12.91 -35.64
N SER A 132 -29.34 12.72 -36.96
CA SER A 132 -29.34 13.81 -37.93
C SER A 132 -30.30 13.57 -39.11
N GLU A 133 -30.63 14.66 -39.80
CA GLU A 133 -31.43 14.63 -41.05
C GLU A 133 -30.56 14.37 -42.28
N THR A 134 -29.32 14.84 -42.25
CA THR A 134 -28.32 14.74 -43.32
C THR A 134 -27.17 13.83 -42.90
N VAL A 135 -26.42 13.33 -43.89
CA VAL A 135 -25.21 12.52 -43.67
C VAL A 135 -24.02 13.47 -43.44
N PRO A 136 -23.40 13.50 -42.25
CA PRO A 136 -22.20 14.30 -42.05
C PRO A 136 -21.04 13.70 -42.85
N SER A 137 -20.21 14.54 -43.47
CA SER A 137 -19.08 14.11 -44.30
C SER A 137 -17.87 13.64 -43.47
N GLY A 138 -17.81 13.98 -42.17
CA GLY A 138 -16.82 13.46 -41.24
C GLY A 138 -16.90 14.12 -39.87
N LEU A 139 -15.97 13.80 -38.97
CA LEU A 139 -15.93 14.38 -37.62
C LEU A 139 -15.70 15.92 -37.66
N THR A 140 -14.97 16.40 -38.65
CA THR A 140 -14.64 17.83 -38.84
C THR A 140 -15.79 18.65 -39.39
N SER A 141 -16.80 18.02 -40.00
CA SER A 141 -17.97 18.69 -40.58
C SER A 141 -19.18 18.71 -39.63
N LEU A 142 -19.02 18.23 -38.40
CA LEU A 142 -20.11 18.20 -37.42
C LEU A 142 -20.39 19.62 -36.93
N ASN A 143 -21.63 20.07 -37.07
CA ASN A 143 -22.14 21.31 -36.49
C ASN A 143 -23.26 20.97 -35.49
N GLU A 144 -23.35 21.71 -34.38
CA GLU A 144 -24.42 21.56 -33.39
C GLU A 144 -25.82 21.64 -34.04
N ASN A 145 -25.99 22.48 -35.07
CA ASN A 145 -27.26 22.66 -35.78
C ASN A 145 -27.72 21.42 -36.57
N ASP A 146 -26.78 20.56 -36.98
CA ASP A 146 -27.06 19.32 -37.73
C ASP A 146 -27.42 18.15 -36.81
N ILE A 147 -27.06 18.26 -35.53
CA ILE A 147 -27.32 17.26 -34.50
C ILE A 147 -28.69 17.54 -33.89
N LYS A 148 -29.70 16.82 -34.34
CA LYS A 148 -31.07 16.99 -33.85
C LYS A 148 -31.29 16.35 -32.49
N SER A 149 -30.53 15.29 -32.21
CA SER A 149 -30.48 14.67 -30.90
C SER A 149 -29.23 13.81 -30.75
N ALA A 150 -28.89 13.45 -29.52
CA ALA A 150 -27.86 12.49 -29.22
C ALA A 150 -28.21 11.66 -27.97
N PHE A 151 -27.71 10.43 -27.94
CA PHE A 151 -27.62 9.61 -26.74
C PHE A 151 -26.23 9.00 -26.66
N PHE A 152 -25.85 8.49 -25.49
CA PHE A 152 -24.55 7.92 -25.22
C PHE A 152 -24.69 6.45 -24.85
N ILE A 153 -23.87 5.59 -25.42
CA ILE A 153 -23.80 4.19 -25.07
C ILE A 153 -22.57 3.99 -24.19
N SER A 154 -22.78 3.46 -22.98
CA SER A 154 -21.71 3.08 -22.07
C SER A 154 -21.82 1.61 -21.65
N LEU A 155 -20.72 1.06 -21.14
CA LEU A 155 -20.65 -0.31 -20.66
C LEU A 155 -20.51 -0.31 -19.13
N LYS A 156 -21.12 -1.30 -18.49
CA LYS A 156 -20.95 -1.59 -17.06
C LYS A 156 -20.78 -3.09 -16.82
N SER A 157 -20.10 -3.43 -15.74
CA SER A 157 -19.85 -4.80 -15.28
C SER A 157 -19.60 -4.74 -13.76
N LYS A 158 -19.92 -5.80 -13.01
CA LYS A 158 -19.62 -5.86 -11.57
C LYS A 158 -18.13 -5.96 -11.26
N GLY A 159 -17.33 -6.42 -12.23
CA GLY A 159 -15.88 -6.52 -12.14
C GLY A 159 -15.25 -6.46 -13.53
N THR A 160 -14.19 -7.24 -13.75
CA THR A 160 -13.61 -7.41 -15.09
C THR A 160 -14.55 -8.21 -15.98
N TYR A 161 -14.98 -7.60 -17.07
CA TYR A 161 -15.69 -8.30 -18.13
C TYR A 161 -14.74 -9.33 -18.76
N THR A 162 -15.14 -10.60 -18.73
CA THR A 162 -14.35 -11.72 -19.24
C THR A 162 -14.82 -12.07 -20.64
N SER A 163 -14.09 -11.56 -21.63
CA SER A 163 -14.46 -11.72 -23.05
C SER A 163 -14.22 -13.13 -23.58
N LYS A 164 -13.21 -13.83 -23.03
CA LYS A 164 -12.86 -15.19 -23.40
C LYS A 164 -12.28 -15.93 -22.20
N LYS A 165 -12.43 -17.25 -22.22
CA LYS A 165 -11.75 -18.16 -21.30
C LYS A 165 -10.58 -18.80 -22.04
N TYR A 166 -9.36 -18.57 -21.57
CA TYR A 166 -8.15 -19.12 -22.17
C TYR A 166 -7.56 -20.22 -21.30
N ILE A 167 -7.18 -21.33 -21.93
CA ILE A 167 -6.27 -22.30 -21.31
C ILE A 167 -4.88 -21.65 -21.25
N THR A 168 -4.25 -21.68 -20.09
CA THR A 168 -2.88 -21.18 -19.88
C THR A 168 -2.14 -22.10 -18.91
N ASN A 169 -0.88 -21.79 -18.64
CA ASN A 169 -0.03 -22.53 -17.72
C ASN A 169 0.57 -21.55 -16.68
N ASP A 170 0.42 -21.87 -15.40
CA ASP A 170 0.92 -21.01 -14.32
C ASP A 170 2.45 -20.89 -14.28
N VAL A 171 3.17 -21.87 -14.79
CA VAL A 171 4.64 -21.90 -14.87
C VAL A 171 5.13 -21.15 -16.10
N SER A 172 4.47 -21.36 -17.25
CA SER A 172 4.83 -20.81 -18.56
C SER A 172 3.59 -20.26 -19.29
N PRO A 173 3.09 -19.08 -18.87
CA PRO A 173 1.83 -18.53 -19.37
C PRO A 173 1.86 -18.30 -20.88
N TYR A 174 0.71 -18.52 -21.51
CA TYR A 174 0.54 -18.33 -22.95
C TYR A 174 0.37 -16.85 -23.30
N LEU A 175 0.34 -16.51 -24.58
CA LEU A 175 0.15 -15.15 -25.07
C LEU A 175 -1.24 -14.97 -25.67
N ALA A 176 -1.88 -13.84 -25.41
CA ALA A 176 -3.13 -13.46 -26.07
C ALA A 176 -3.14 -11.97 -26.43
N GLU A 177 -3.99 -11.61 -27.40
CA GLU A 177 -4.24 -10.23 -27.78
C GLU A 177 -5.00 -9.46 -26.69
N CYS A 178 -4.74 -8.17 -26.50
CA CYS A 178 -5.49 -7.23 -25.65
C CYS A 178 -5.71 -5.92 -26.41
N PRO A 179 -6.78 -5.16 -26.10
CA PRO A 179 -6.96 -3.81 -26.63
C PRO A 179 -5.78 -2.87 -26.42
N ASN A 180 -5.45 -2.02 -27.41
CA ASN A 180 -4.41 -0.97 -27.38
C ASN A 180 -5.07 0.44 -27.42
N TYR A 181 -4.30 1.53 -27.32
CA TYR A 181 -4.79 2.92 -27.38
C TYR A 181 -5.65 3.23 -28.63
N ASN A 182 -5.39 2.56 -29.76
CA ASN A 182 -6.15 2.72 -31.01
C ASN A 182 -7.44 1.87 -31.07
N TRP A 183 -7.79 1.18 -29.98
CA TRP A 183 -9.01 0.37 -29.88
C TRP A 183 -10.27 1.22 -30.02
N MET A 184 -10.20 2.48 -29.60
CA MET A 184 -11.28 3.46 -29.62
C MET A 184 -10.78 4.79 -30.18
N ASN A 185 -11.70 5.60 -30.69
CA ASN A 185 -11.38 6.95 -31.13
C ASN A 185 -11.25 7.88 -29.92
N LYS A 186 -10.15 8.63 -29.81
CA LYS A 186 -9.90 9.58 -28.70
C LYS A 186 -11.01 10.63 -28.50
N ASN A 187 -11.79 10.92 -29.54
CA ASN A 187 -12.84 11.94 -29.53
C ASN A 187 -14.22 11.42 -29.08
N ASN A 188 -14.33 10.15 -28.67
CA ASN A 188 -15.62 9.57 -28.28
C ASN A 188 -16.06 9.89 -26.84
N GLY A 189 -15.31 10.72 -26.12
CA GLY A 189 -15.61 11.11 -24.75
C GLY A 189 -15.35 10.02 -23.70
N ILE A 190 -14.75 8.88 -24.09
CA ILE A 190 -14.35 7.80 -23.19
C ILE A 190 -12.83 7.78 -23.13
N LYS A 191 -12.28 7.80 -21.92
CA LYS A 191 -10.83 7.71 -21.74
C LYS A 191 -10.44 6.25 -21.61
N PHE A 192 -9.70 5.75 -22.59
CA PHE A 192 -9.03 4.45 -22.52
C PHE A 192 -7.73 4.58 -21.72
N GLU A 193 -7.51 3.64 -20.81
CA GLU A 193 -6.26 3.51 -20.07
C GLU A 193 -5.89 2.02 -20.01
N PHE A 194 -4.61 1.71 -20.05
CA PHE A 194 -4.14 0.37 -19.75
C PHE A 194 -4.33 0.04 -18.27
N TYR A 195 -4.61 -1.23 -17.98
CA TYR A 195 -4.54 -1.71 -16.61
C TYR A 195 -3.08 -1.63 -16.11
N LYS A 196 -2.87 -1.42 -14.81
CA LYS A 196 -1.55 -1.18 -14.19
C LYS A 196 -0.50 -2.19 -14.68
N PHE A 197 -0.87 -3.46 -14.71
CA PHE A 197 -0.02 -4.57 -15.16
C PHE A 197 0.54 -4.41 -16.59
N ILE A 198 -0.24 -3.89 -17.54
CA ILE A 198 0.24 -3.68 -18.92
C ILE A 198 1.29 -2.56 -18.97
N ASN A 199 1.10 -1.50 -18.19
CA ASN A 199 2.10 -0.44 -18.07
C ASN A 199 3.38 -0.95 -17.41
N ASP A 200 3.29 -1.92 -16.49
CA ASP A 200 4.46 -2.54 -15.87
C ASP A 200 5.27 -3.39 -16.88
N ILE A 201 4.59 -4.04 -17.85
CA ILE A 201 5.24 -4.84 -18.91
C ILE A 201 6.00 -3.97 -19.90
N TYR A 202 5.35 -2.92 -20.40
CA TYR A 202 5.81 -2.17 -21.58
C TYR A 202 6.40 -0.80 -21.25
N GLY A 203 6.11 -0.25 -20.07
CA GLY A 203 6.46 1.13 -19.71
C GLY A 203 5.61 2.16 -20.46
N SER A 204 6.22 3.28 -20.83
CA SER A 204 5.54 4.39 -21.52
C SER A 204 5.24 4.12 -22.99
N GLU A 205 5.94 3.18 -23.62
CA GLU A 205 5.82 2.87 -25.04
C GLU A 205 5.26 1.46 -25.21
N VAL A 206 3.98 1.39 -25.60
CA VAL A 206 3.26 0.12 -25.76
C VAL A 206 3.18 -0.21 -27.25
N PRO A 207 3.99 -1.15 -27.76
CA PRO A 207 4.01 -1.50 -29.18
C PRO A 207 2.71 -2.20 -29.58
N SER A 208 2.23 -1.93 -30.78
CA SER A 208 1.11 -2.68 -31.34
C SER A 208 1.56 -4.06 -31.82
N VAL A 209 0.61 -4.98 -32.04
CA VAL A 209 0.91 -6.27 -32.70
C VAL A 209 1.59 -6.04 -34.04
N GLU A 210 1.26 -4.96 -34.75
CA GLU A 210 1.82 -4.68 -36.06
C GLU A 210 3.31 -4.41 -35.99
N ASP A 211 3.77 -3.73 -34.94
CA ASP A 211 5.18 -3.37 -34.76
C ASP A 211 6.05 -4.61 -34.51
N TRP A 212 5.48 -5.66 -33.93
CA TRP A 212 6.15 -6.95 -33.79
C TRP A 212 6.19 -7.76 -35.08
N ILE A 213 5.17 -7.65 -35.94
CA ILE A 213 5.11 -8.35 -37.24
C ILE A 213 5.85 -7.57 -38.35
N LYS A 214 6.07 -6.26 -38.20
CA LYS A 214 6.71 -5.38 -39.21
C LYS A 214 8.20 -5.67 -39.44
N ASN A 215 8.90 -6.22 -38.46
CA ASN A 215 10.34 -6.51 -38.56
C ASN A 215 10.68 -7.69 -39.50
N THR A 216 9.72 -8.21 -40.25
CA THR A 216 9.90 -9.31 -41.21
C THR A 216 9.58 -8.83 -42.61
N LYS A 217 10.42 -9.17 -43.60
CA LYS A 217 10.49 -8.64 -44.98
C LYS A 217 9.22 -8.84 -45.86
N ASP A 218 8.10 -9.28 -45.31
CA ASP A 218 6.91 -9.66 -46.07
C ASP A 218 5.84 -8.54 -46.08
N ASN A 219 5.60 -8.00 -47.29
CA ASN A 219 4.50 -7.08 -47.61
C ASN A 219 3.17 -7.85 -47.70
N ILE A 220 2.61 -8.27 -46.57
CA ILE A 220 1.23 -8.76 -46.49
C ILE A 220 0.31 -7.55 -46.30
N ASN A 221 -0.84 -7.53 -46.99
CA ASN A 221 -1.96 -6.62 -46.70
C ASN A 221 -2.49 -6.91 -45.28
N LYS A 222 -1.91 -6.25 -44.29
CA LYS A 222 -2.20 -6.49 -42.87
C LYS A 222 -3.54 -5.83 -42.50
N PRO A 223 -4.49 -6.56 -41.88
CA PRO A 223 -5.73 -6.00 -41.37
C PRO A 223 -5.47 -4.83 -40.40
N LEU A 224 -6.27 -3.76 -40.51
CA LEU A 224 -6.16 -2.58 -39.63
C LEU A 224 -6.28 -2.91 -38.13
N MET A 225 -6.95 -4.00 -37.77
CA MET A 225 -7.10 -4.43 -36.36
C MET A 225 -5.78 -4.81 -35.69
N ILE A 226 -4.74 -5.18 -36.45
CA ILE A 226 -3.42 -5.52 -35.89
C ILE A 226 -2.79 -4.30 -35.19
N ARG A 227 -3.11 -3.08 -35.63
CA ARG A 227 -2.65 -1.83 -34.98
C ARG A 227 -3.35 -1.51 -33.66
N ARG A 228 -4.45 -2.22 -33.37
CA ARG A 228 -5.35 -1.95 -32.25
C ARG A 228 -5.18 -2.91 -31.09
N ASN A 229 -4.37 -3.93 -31.27
CA ASN A 229 -4.12 -4.92 -30.26
C ASN A 229 -2.65 -4.85 -29.81
N ILE A 230 -2.41 -5.34 -28.61
CA ILE A 230 -1.10 -5.76 -28.10
C ILE A 230 -1.19 -7.23 -27.71
N PHE A 231 -0.06 -7.88 -27.52
CA PHE A 231 0.04 -9.17 -26.88
C PHE A 231 0.31 -8.96 -25.40
N THR A 232 -0.15 -9.88 -24.57
CA THR A 232 0.21 -9.91 -23.16
C THR A 232 0.34 -11.37 -22.71
N PRO A 233 1.28 -11.69 -21.81
CA PRO A 233 1.31 -13.00 -21.19
C PRO A 233 0.06 -13.18 -20.31
N LEU A 234 -0.57 -14.34 -20.40
CA LEU A 234 -1.79 -14.72 -19.69
C LEU A 234 -1.51 -15.03 -18.21
N ILE A 235 -1.29 -13.97 -17.43
CA ILE A 235 -0.97 -14.00 -16.00
C ILE A 235 -2.13 -13.37 -15.23
N PRO A 236 -2.58 -13.99 -14.12
CA PRO A 236 -3.68 -13.43 -13.33
C PRO A 236 -3.28 -12.12 -12.63
N ASP A 237 -4.26 -11.24 -12.42
CA ASP A 237 -4.11 -9.96 -11.72
C ASP A 237 -3.60 -10.14 -10.27
N LYS A 238 -3.86 -11.31 -9.67
CA LYS A 238 -3.42 -11.69 -8.33
C LYS A 238 -2.89 -13.13 -8.32
N HIS A 239 -1.94 -13.41 -7.42
CA HIS A 239 -1.38 -14.76 -7.31
C HIS A 239 -2.46 -15.77 -6.90
N GLY A 240 -2.54 -16.90 -7.62
CA GLY A 240 -3.58 -17.91 -7.42
C GLY A 240 -4.98 -17.50 -7.91
N GLY A 241 -5.13 -16.31 -8.50
CA GLY A 241 -6.35 -15.88 -9.17
C GLY A 241 -6.49 -16.48 -10.57
N ASN A 242 -7.63 -16.23 -11.21
CA ASN A 242 -7.95 -16.72 -12.56
C ASN A 242 -8.46 -15.61 -13.50
N ILE A 243 -8.26 -14.34 -13.16
CA ILE A 243 -8.67 -13.21 -13.98
C ILE A 243 -7.45 -12.42 -14.37
N GLN A 244 -7.34 -12.07 -15.65
CA GLN A 244 -6.38 -11.09 -16.13
C GLN A 244 -7.13 -9.90 -16.72
N THR A 245 -6.81 -8.70 -16.26
CA THR A 245 -7.35 -7.45 -16.79
C THR A 245 -6.35 -6.79 -17.74
N CYS A 246 -6.78 -6.54 -18.98
CA CYS A 246 -5.97 -5.87 -19.99
C CYS A 246 -6.07 -4.34 -19.89
N SER A 247 -7.31 -3.84 -19.85
CA SER A 247 -7.59 -2.43 -20.10
C SER A 247 -8.76 -1.95 -19.27
N GLN A 248 -8.77 -0.65 -19.01
CA GLN A 248 -9.86 0.03 -18.34
C GLN A 248 -10.36 1.22 -19.17
N MET A 249 -11.67 1.45 -19.11
CA MET A 249 -12.32 2.58 -19.75
C MET A 249 -12.98 3.44 -18.68
N ARG A 250 -12.61 4.72 -18.64
CA ARG A 250 -13.30 5.72 -17.83
C ARG A 250 -14.37 6.39 -18.67
N MET A 251 -15.61 6.08 -18.33
CA MET A 251 -16.82 6.63 -18.95
C MET A 251 -17.03 8.10 -18.52
N PRO A 252 -17.83 8.90 -19.26
CA PRO A 252 -18.08 10.32 -18.91
C PRO A 252 -18.70 10.54 -17.52
N ASN A 253 -19.40 9.54 -16.99
CA ASN A 253 -19.97 9.55 -15.64
C ASN A 253 -18.96 9.15 -14.54
N ASN A 254 -17.66 9.10 -14.85
CA ASN A 254 -16.57 8.64 -13.98
C ASN A 254 -16.68 7.17 -13.52
N ARG A 255 -17.51 6.34 -14.17
CA ARG A 255 -17.49 4.89 -13.94
C ARG A 255 -16.36 4.25 -14.73
N TYR A 256 -15.80 3.19 -14.16
CA TYR A 256 -14.79 2.37 -14.80
C TYR A 256 -15.42 1.08 -15.32
N PHE A 257 -15.02 0.70 -16.51
CA PHE A 257 -15.28 -0.61 -17.08
C PHE A 257 -13.94 -1.29 -17.34
N TYR A 258 -13.82 -2.55 -16.92
CA TYR A 258 -12.59 -3.34 -17.06
C TYR A 258 -12.81 -4.46 -18.07
N TRP A 259 -11.89 -4.62 -19.01
CA TRP A 259 -11.89 -5.69 -20.01
C TRP A 259 -10.75 -6.67 -19.74
N GLY A 260 -11.04 -7.96 -19.81
CA GLY A 260 -10.05 -8.99 -19.57
C GLY A 260 -10.46 -10.40 -19.97
N TYR A 261 -9.75 -11.37 -19.39
CA TYR A 261 -9.86 -12.79 -19.67
C TYR A 261 -10.02 -13.59 -18.39
N GLU A 262 -10.72 -14.71 -18.50
CA GLU A 262 -10.68 -15.75 -17.48
C GLU A 262 -9.61 -16.78 -17.88
N LEU A 263 -8.78 -17.15 -16.92
CA LEU A 263 -7.68 -18.08 -17.09
C LEU A 263 -8.11 -19.45 -16.60
N ASP A 264 -7.87 -20.46 -17.42
CA ASP A 264 -8.12 -21.84 -17.10
C ASP A 264 -6.80 -22.59 -16.93
N ASN A 265 -6.46 -22.84 -15.67
CA ASN A 265 -5.31 -23.65 -15.30
C ASN A 265 -5.67 -25.14 -15.20
N SER A 266 -6.92 -25.53 -15.51
CA SER A 266 -7.36 -26.94 -15.54
C SER A 266 -6.79 -27.72 -16.72
N GLY A 267 -5.94 -27.08 -17.54
CA GLY A 267 -4.96 -27.77 -18.36
C GLY A 267 -4.16 -28.71 -17.46
N LYS A 268 -4.64 -29.96 -17.36
CA LYS A 268 -3.97 -31.05 -16.66
C LYS A 268 -2.50 -30.96 -17.00
N ALA A 269 -1.65 -31.25 -16.02
CA ALA A 269 -0.26 -31.66 -16.24
C ALA A 269 -0.08 -32.77 -17.32
N SER A 270 -1.17 -33.28 -17.94
CA SER A 270 -1.23 -34.34 -18.93
C SER A 270 -1.24 -33.91 -20.40
N SER A 271 -1.08 -32.63 -20.76
CA SER A 271 -0.57 -32.27 -22.10
C SER A 271 0.71 -31.46 -21.96
N LYS A 272 1.69 -32.14 -21.36
CA LYS A 272 3.13 -31.96 -21.50
C LYS A 272 3.67 -30.54 -21.27
N SER A 273 3.89 -30.20 -20.01
CA SER A 273 5.04 -29.32 -19.68
C SER A 273 6.38 -29.95 -20.14
N GLY A 274 6.40 -31.24 -20.49
CA GLY A 274 7.53 -31.92 -21.13
C GLY A 274 7.73 -31.65 -22.62
N ASP A 275 6.83 -30.91 -23.31
CA ASP A 275 7.03 -30.53 -24.72
C ASP A 275 7.66 -29.14 -24.89
N ILE A 276 7.54 -28.26 -23.88
CA ILE A 276 8.21 -26.96 -23.88
C ILE A 276 9.60 -27.17 -23.26
N ALA A 277 10.66 -27.02 -24.06
CA ALA A 277 12.00 -27.19 -23.52
C ALA A 277 12.33 -26.14 -22.48
N ASN A 278 12.80 -26.62 -21.32
CA ASN A 278 13.61 -25.82 -20.42
C ASN A 278 15.02 -25.72 -21.01
N THR A 279 15.48 -24.49 -21.25
CA THR A 279 16.82 -24.23 -21.77
C THR A 279 17.64 -23.51 -20.71
N GLU A 280 18.81 -24.06 -20.39
CA GLU A 280 19.76 -23.43 -19.47
C GLU A 280 20.38 -22.19 -20.12
N ILE A 281 20.28 -21.05 -19.44
CA ILE A 281 20.84 -19.77 -19.94
C ILE A 281 22.35 -19.88 -20.16
N SER A 282 23.07 -20.70 -19.37
CA SER A 282 24.53 -20.82 -19.43
C SER A 282 25.09 -21.20 -20.81
N LYS A 283 24.34 -21.98 -21.62
CA LYS A 283 24.75 -22.43 -22.96
C LYS A 283 24.45 -21.41 -24.06
N ASP A 284 23.30 -20.74 -24.01
CA ASP A 284 22.89 -19.71 -24.97
C ASP A 284 23.51 -18.32 -24.66
N PHE A 285 23.99 -18.11 -23.43
CA PHE A 285 24.71 -16.91 -23.00
C PHE A 285 25.96 -16.64 -23.84
N GLN A 286 26.65 -17.69 -24.30
CA GLN A 286 27.83 -17.58 -25.16
C GLN A 286 27.51 -17.01 -26.54
N LYS A 287 26.24 -17.12 -26.98
CA LYS A 287 25.79 -16.73 -28.32
C LYS A 287 25.03 -15.40 -28.34
N TYR A 288 24.89 -14.70 -27.20
CA TYR A 288 24.14 -13.44 -27.05
C TYR A 288 22.69 -13.48 -27.56
N LYS A 289 22.08 -14.66 -27.67
CA LYS A 289 20.75 -14.79 -28.25
C LYS A 289 19.94 -15.88 -27.54
N LEU A 290 18.69 -15.56 -27.17
CA LEU A 290 17.70 -16.48 -26.61
C LEU A 290 16.91 -17.14 -27.77
N LEU A 291 17.52 -18.10 -28.47
CA LEU A 291 17.03 -18.63 -29.76
C LEU A 291 16.23 -19.94 -29.68
N CYS A 292 15.97 -20.48 -28.49
CA CYS A 292 15.36 -21.79 -28.27
C CYS A 292 16.02 -22.93 -29.08
N LEU A 293 17.35 -22.98 -29.20
CA LEU A 293 18.04 -23.99 -30.03
C LEU A 293 18.21 -25.32 -29.27
N TRP A 294 17.67 -26.40 -29.84
CA TRP A 294 17.62 -27.72 -29.18
C TRP A 294 18.87 -28.60 -29.34
N SER A 295 19.82 -28.30 -30.22
CA SER A 295 21.09 -29.04 -30.34
C SER A 295 22.02 -28.36 -31.36
N SER A 296 23.29 -28.76 -31.36
CA SER A 296 24.43 -28.26 -32.14
C SER A 296 24.32 -28.33 -33.67
N GLY A 297 23.11 -28.34 -34.24
CA GLY A 297 22.88 -28.17 -35.67
C GLY A 297 23.22 -26.76 -36.12
N LYS A 298 23.68 -26.62 -37.38
CA LYS A 298 24.08 -25.35 -38.00
C LYS A 298 23.04 -24.26 -37.73
N ILE A 299 23.55 -23.06 -37.48
CA ILE A 299 22.79 -21.81 -37.33
C ILE A 299 22.21 -21.44 -38.69
N GLU A 300 21.21 -22.20 -39.17
CA GLU A 300 20.47 -21.86 -40.37
C GLU A 300 19.30 -20.95 -39.96
N ASN A 301 19.54 -19.66 -40.14
CA ASN A 301 18.61 -18.53 -40.02
C ASN A 301 18.06 -18.26 -38.61
N SER A 302 18.40 -17.07 -38.11
CA SER A 302 17.90 -16.52 -36.85
C SER A 302 16.38 -16.37 -36.86
N GLN A 303 15.68 -17.40 -36.35
CA GLN A 303 14.26 -17.29 -36.05
C GLN A 303 14.04 -16.11 -35.10
N SER A 304 13.04 -15.29 -35.42
CA SER A 304 12.71 -14.11 -34.61
C SER A 304 11.73 -14.54 -33.52
N TYR A 305 12.04 -14.16 -32.28
CA TYR A 305 11.27 -14.50 -31.10
C TYR A 305 10.83 -13.23 -30.38
N LEU A 306 9.66 -13.30 -29.75
CA LEU A 306 9.15 -12.34 -28.78
C LEU A 306 9.47 -12.87 -27.39
N HIS A 307 10.20 -12.08 -26.58
CA HIS A 307 10.63 -12.50 -25.25
C HIS A 307 9.91 -11.74 -24.14
N PHE A 308 9.41 -12.48 -23.16
CA PHE A 308 8.90 -11.92 -21.90
C PHE A 308 9.69 -12.48 -20.72
N LEU A 309 10.13 -11.59 -19.84
CA LEU A 309 10.72 -11.94 -18.55
C LEU A 309 9.63 -11.93 -17.49
N ILE A 310 9.41 -13.05 -16.82
CA ILE A 310 8.57 -13.17 -15.64
C ILE A 310 9.46 -13.27 -14.42
N VAL A 311 9.30 -12.35 -13.47
CA VAL A 311 10.03 -12.30 -12.21
C VAL A 311 9.08 -12.60 -11.08
N GLU A 312 9.40 -13.57 -10.23
CA GLU A 312 8.69 -13.73 -8.95
C GLU A 312 9.23 -12.68 -7.95
N THR A 313 8.37 -11.83 -7.40
CA THR A 313 8.77 -10.70 -6.54
C THR A 313 8.36 -10.89 -5.08
N HIS A 314 9.16 -10.35 -4.16
CA HIS A 314 8.96 -10.39 -2.71
C HIS A 314 8.23 -9.16 -2.14
N ASP A 315 8.28 -8.01 -2.82
CA ASP A 315 7.79 -6.74 -2.28
C ASP A 315 6.35 -6.40 -2.71
N ASP A 316 5.69 -5.59 -1.88
CA ASP A 316 4.28 -5.14 -1.81
C ASP A 316 3.66 -4.51 -3.10
N TYR A 317 3.98 -5.01 -4.29
CA TYR A 317 3.11 -4.80 -5.44
C TYR A 317 1.85 -5.64 -5.22
N ASP A 318 0.82 -4.98 -4.70
CA ASP A 318 -0.58 -5.38 -4.54
C ASP A 318 -0.88 -6.88 -4.80
N GLU A 319 -0.85 -7.68 -3.74
CA GLU A 319 -1.48 -9.01 -3.62
C GLU A 319 -1.05 -10.16 -4.57
N GLY A 320 0.14 -10.13 -5.19
CA GLY A 320 0.75 -11.42 -5.56
C GLY A 320 1.83 -11.49 -6.64
N GLY A 321 3.07 -11.13 -6.29
CA GLY A 321 4.23 -12.02 -6.45
C GLY A 321 4.73 -12.36 -7.86
N ARG A 322 4.27 -11.71 -8.94
CA ARG A 322 4.88 -11.82 -10.28
C ARG A 322 4.83 -10.51 -11.07
N VAL A 323 5.94 -10.15 -11.70
CA VAL A 323 6.02 -9.03 -12.65
C VAL A 323 6.51 -9.55 -13.99
N ALA A 324 5.87 -9.10 -15.07
CA ALA A 324 6.28 -9.43 -16.42
C ALA A 324 6.92 -8.21 -17.09
N TYR A 325 7.95 -8.42 -17.90
CA TYR A 325 8.63 -7.39 -18.68
C TYR A 325 8.79 -7.85 -20.12
N TYR A 326 8.54 -6.96 -21.07
CA TYR A 326 8.88 -7.20 -22.46
C TYR A 326 10.39 -6.98 -22.71
N LEU A 327 11.02 -7.84 -23.51
CA LEU A 327 12.43 -7.76 -23.83
C LEU A 327 12.66 -7.55 -25.34
N ASN A 328 13.15 -6.37 -25.69
CA ASN A 328 13.56 -6.04 -27.06
C ASN A 328 14.94 -6.60 -27.46
N ASN A 329 15.75 -7.03 -26.48
CA ASN A 329 17.16 -7.42 -26.60
C ASN A 329 17.50 -8.36 -25.43
N PRO A 330 18.64 -9.08 -25.43
CA PRO A 330 19.01 -9.91 -24.28
C PRO A 330 18.96 -9.08 -22.98
N PRO A 331 18.44 -9.65 -21.88
CA PRO A 331 18.23 -8.94 -20.64
C PRO A 331 19.55 -8.38 -20.10
N LYS A 332 19.54 -7.09 -19.75
CA LYS A 332 20.73 -6.42 -19.16
C LYS A 332 20.99 -6.87 -17.72
N ARG A 333 19.98 -7.45 -17.07
CA ARG A 333 20.02 -7.97 -15.70
C ARG A 333 19.15 -9.21 -15.58
N TYR A 334 19.60 -10.18 -14.81
CA TYR A 334 18.83 -11.35 -14.42
C TYR A 334 18.27 -11.17 -13.01
N HIS A 335 17.16 -11.85 -12.72
CA HIS A 335 16.53 -11.87 -11.41
C HIS A 335 16.40 -13.31 -10.90
N TYR A 336 16.50 -13.52 -9.61
CA TYR A 336 16.32 -14.84 -9.02
C TYR A 336 14.89 -15.31 -9.25
N LYS A 337 14.75 -16.60 -9.62
CA LYS A 337 13.48 -17.20 -10.08
C LYS A 337 12.86 -16.49 -11.29
N SER A 338 13.66 -15.76 -12.07
CA SER A 338 13.19 -15.27 -13.37
C SER A 338 13.03 -16.40 -14.36
N ARG A 339 11.98 -16.30 -15.17
CA ARG A 339 11.75 -17.13 -16.35
C ARG A 339 11.69 -16.24 -17.58
N PHE A 340 12.38 -16.62 -18.64
CA PHE A 340 12.27 -15.95 -19.93
C PHE A 340 11.45 -16.82 -20.86
N LEU A 341 10.25 -16.38 -21.19
CA LEU A 341 9.39 -17.03 -22.16
C LEU A 341 9.75 -16.53 -23.56
N ALA A 342 9.85 -17.44 -24.50
CA ALA A 342 10.10 -17.13 -25.90
C ALA A 342 8.94 -17.61 -26.77
N PHE A 343 8.36 -16.70 -27.57
CA PHE A 343 7.26 -16.98 -28.49
C PHE A 343 7.72 -16.80 -29.93
N HIS A 344 7.41 -17.76 -30.80
CA HIS A 344 7.86 -17.73 -32.19
C HIS A 344 7.00 -16.75 -33.01
N ILE A 345 7.63 -15.84 -33.77
CA ILE A 345 6.88 -14.80 -34.52
C ILE A 345 6.04 -15.40 -35.67
N ASP A 346 6.45 -16.52 -36.27
CA ASP A 346 5.62 -17.11 -37.34
C ASP A 346 4.30 -17.70 -36.81
N ASP A 347 4.27 -18.18 -35.55
CA ASP A 347 3.02 -18.62 -34.92
C ASP A 347 2.04 -17.45 -34.79
N ILE A 348 2.55 -16.24 -34.52
CA ILE A 348 1.77 -15.00 -34.48
C ILE A 348 1.23 -14.66 -35.88
N LYS A 349 2.07 -14.72 -36.92
CA LYS A 349 1.68 -14.37 -38.30
C LYS A 349 0.50 -15.21 -38.79
N HIS A 350 0.55 -16.52 -38.53
CA HIS A 350 -0.47 -17.46 -39.00
C HIS A 350 -1.82 -17.32 -38.29
N ARG A 351 -1.94 -16.49 -37.25
CA ARG A 351 -3.22 -16.19 -36.57
C ARG A 351 -4.11 -15.25 -37.36
N TYR A 352 -3.55 -14.50 -38.30
CA TYR A 352 -4.28 -13.48 -39.05
C TYR A 352 -4.55 -13.95 -40.50
N ASN A 353 -5.65 -13.48 -41.07
CA ASN A 353 -6.02 -13.59 -42.48
C ASN A 353 -6.43 -12.20 -43.00
N ASP A 354 -6.80 -12.08 -44.27
CA ASP A 354 -7.20 -10.79 -44.88
C ASP A 354 -8.39 -10.11 -44.19
N LYS A 355 -9.21 -10.88 -43.46
CA LYS A 355 -10.37 -10.40 -42.72
C LYS A 355 -10.06 -10.09 -41.26
N GLY A 356 -8.91 -10.50 -40.73
CA GLY A 356 -8.56 -10.31 -39.32
C GLY A 356 -8.00 -11.53 -38.58
N LEU A 357 -8.23 -11.56 -37.27
CA LEU A 357 -7.95 -12.75 -36.44
C LEU A 357 -8.79 -13.94 -36.92
N LYS A 358 -8.18 -15.11 -37.08
CA LYS A 358 -8.89 -16.37 -37.34
C LYS A 358 -9.82 -16.67 -36.15
N GLN A 359 -11.06 -17.05 -36.41
CA GLN A 359 -12.09 -17.25 -35.36
C GLN A 359 -11.69 -18.25 -34.27
N ASP A 360 -10.96 -19.31 -34.65
CA ASP A 360 -10.53 -20.35 -33.72
C ASP A 360 -9.09 -20.15 -33.21
N ALA A 361 -8.56 -18.92 -33.27
CA ALA A 361 -7.23 -18.63 -32.74
C ALA A 361 -7.19 -18.89 -31.22
N ALA A 362 -6.50 -19.97 -30.83
CA ALA A 362 -6.19 -20.31 -29.45
C ALA A 362 -5.20 -19.30 -28.83
N ALA A 363 -4.84 -19.39 -27.54
CA ALA A 363 -3.69 -18.63 -27.04
C ALA A 363 -2.37 -19.19 -27.61
N ILE A 364 -1.34 -18.35 -27.72
CA ILE A 364 -0.02 -18.75 -28.28
C ILE A 364 0.82 -19.36 -27.17
N GLN A 365 1.28 -20.58 -27.37
CA GLN A 365 2.14 -21.25 -26.40
C GLN A 365 3.59 -20.76 -26.53
N PRO A 366 4.34 -20.66 -25.42
CA PRO A 366 5.77 -20.38 -25.51
C PRO A 366 6.48 -21.57 -26.16
N LYS A 367 7.43 -21.28 -27.05
CA LYS A 367 8.25 -22.30 -27.73
C LYS A 367 9.25 -22.96 -26.79
N CYS A 368 9.87 -22.14 -25.94
CA CYS A 368 10.74 -22.57 -24.87
C CYS A 368 10.67 -21.57 -23.72
N PHE A 369 11.19 -21.96 -22.57
CA PHE A 369 11.52 -21.01 -21.52
C PHE A 369 12.94 -21.21 -21.02
N TYR A 370 13.50 -20.14 -20.49
CA TYR A 370 14.83 -20.13 -19.93
C TYR A 370 14.78 -19.91 -18.43
N GLU A 371 15.53 -20.73 -17.71
CA GLU A 371 15.82 -20.54 -16.29
C GLU A 371 17.32 -20.35 -16.09
N VAL A 372 17.66 -19.49 -15.14
CA VAL A 372 19.04 -19.27 -14.72
C VAL A 372 19.38 -20.32 -13.66
N ASP A 373 20.45 -21.08 -13.87
CA ASP A 373 20.97 -21.97 -12.83
C ASP A 373 21.32 -21.17 -11.58
N ASN A 374 20.75 -21.58 -10.44
CA ASN A 374 20.94 -20.87 -9.18
C ASN A 374 22.36 -21.14 -8.64
N ASP A 375 23.11 -20.07 -8.38
CA ASP A 375 24.40 -20.20 -7.69
C ASP A 375 24.20 -20.18 -6.16
N PRO A 376 24.50 -21.26 -5.43
CA PRO A 376 24.27 -21.35 -3.99
C PRO A 376 25.28 -20.52 -3.16
N ASN A 377 26.23 -19.81 -3.78
CA ASN A 377 27.26 -19.04 -3.06
C ASN A 377 26.83 -17.59 -2.81
N ILE A 378 25.83 -17.43 -1.94
CA ILE A 378 25.32 -16.12 -1.53
C ILE A 378 25.93 -15.71 -0.19
N PHE A 379 26.39 -14.46 -0.11
CA PHE A 379 27.00 -13.87 1.07
C PHE A 379 26.22 -12.61 1.45
N ALA A 380 26.00 -12.39 2.74
CA ALA A 380 25.42 -11.15 3.26
C ALA A 380 26.53 -10.33 3.94
N ASN A 381 26.96 -9.28 3.26
CA ASN A 381 28.12 -8.49 3.66
C ASN A 381 27.70 -7.11 4.18
N VAL A 382 28.45 -6.62 5.14
CA VAL A 382 28.30 -5.25 5.64
C VAL A 382 29.13 -4.31 4.75
N SER A 383 28.51 -3.23 4.30
CA SER A 383 29.13 -2.14 3.53
C SER A 383 29.09 -0.84 4.31
N PHE A 384 30.10 -0.01 4.14
CA PHE A 384 30.26 1.23 4.88
C PHE A 384 30.38 2.41 3.92
N TYR A 385 29.59 3.45 4.16
CA TYR A 385 29.58 4.65 3.31
C TYR A 385 30.04 5.86 4.11
N GLY A 386 31.00 6.62 3.57
CA GLY A 386 31.42 7.91 4.15
C GLY A 386 32.19 7.85 5.49
N LEU A 387 32.57 6.66 5.97
CA LEU A 387 33.18 6.47 7.29
C LEU A 387 34.73 6.50 7.31
N GLY A 388 35.40 6.52 6.15
CA GLY A 388 36.87 6.48 6.07
C GLY A 388 37.47 5.25 6.79
N SER A 389 38.69 5.37 7.32
CA SER A 389 39.42 4.33 8.09
C SER A 389 38.97 4.16 9.55
N ASN A 390 37.77 4.60 9.92
CA ASN A 390 37.32 4.65 11.33
C ASN A 390 36.73 3.35 11.88
N TYR A 391 36.80 2.24 11.15
CA TYR A 391 36.47 0.91 11.67
C TYR A 391 37.73 0.05 11.69
N ARG A 392 37.77 -0.92 12.62
CA ARG A 392 38.85 -1.89 12.71
C ARG A 392 38.25 -3.27 12.85
N THR A 393 38.84 -4.26 12.18
CA THR A 393 38.52 -5.66 12.46
C THR A 393 39.13 -6.01 13.81
N LYS A 394 38.31 -6.53 14.72
CA LYS A 394 38.75 -6.98 16.04
C LYS A 394 38.29 -8.42 16.22
N ARG A 395 39.25 -9.32 16.46
CA ARG A 395 38.96 -10.69 16.89
C ARG A 395 38.38 -10.65 18.29
N MET A 396 37.18 -11.22 18.47
CA MET A 396 36.52 -11.31 19.77
C MET A 396 36.21 -12.78 20.10
N GLY A 397 36.77 -13.29 21.20
CA GLY A 397 36.70 -14.72 21.55
C GLY A 397 37.69 -15.56 20.75
N GLU A 398 37.47 -16.88 20.71
CA GLU A 398 38.43 -17.81 20.10
C GLU A 398 38.44 -17.72 18.56
N ASP A 399 37.32 -17.51 17.85
CA ASP A 399 37.31 -17.59 16.36
C ASP A 399 36.32 -16.65 15.62
N ILE A 400 35.89 -15.52 16.20
CA ILE A 400 34.96 -14.60 15.51
C ILE A 400 35.63 -13.25 15.22
N ASP A 401 35.84 -12.97 13.94
CA ASP A 401 36.22 -11.65 13.45
C ASP A 401 34.99 -10.75 13.36
N VAL A 402 35.03 -9.63 14.09
CA VAL A 402 33.93 -8.66 14.14
C VAL A 402 34.43 -7.30 13.67
N ILE A 403 33.63 -6.62 12.86
CA ILE A 403 33.92 -5.24 12.46
C ILE A 403 33.50 -4.31 13.59
N LEU A 404 34.46 -3.64 14.24
CA LEU A 404 34.21 -2.75 15.39
C LEU A 404 33.99 -1.31 14.93
N PHE A 405 32.85 -0.74 15.34
CA PHE A 405 32.52 0.67 15.33
C PHE A 405 32.66 1.25 16.73
N GLU A 406 33.69 2.05 16.92
CA GLU A 406 33.96 2.73 18.18
C GLU A 406 33.41 4.16 18.13
N ILE A 407 32.48 4.48 19.03
CA ILE A 407 31.95 5.82 19.22
C ILE A 407 32.95 6.62 20.06
N LYS A 408 33.59 7.59 19.42
CA LYS A 408 34.65 8.43 20.00
C LYS A 408 34.06 9.57 20.78
N LYS A 409 34.78 10.06 21.79
CA LYS A 409 34.38 11.22 22.62
C LYS A 409 33.83 12.41 21.83
N ASN A 410 34.44 12.71 20.68
CA ASN A 410 34.10 13.87 19.87
C ASN A 410 32.89 13.67 18.94
N ASP A 411 32.33 12.46 18.85
CA ASP A 411 31.23 12.15 17.93
C ASP A 411 29.93 12.87 18.30
N PHE A 412 29.77 13.27 19.56
CA PHE A 412 28.60 14.02 20.04
C PHE A 412 28.89 15.51 20.27
N ASN A 413 30.02 16.06 19.81
CA ASN A 413 30.37 17.46 20.10
C ASN A 413 29.49 18.49 19.37
N LYS A 414 28.81 18.10 18.29
CA LYS A 414 27.96 18.99 17.49
C LYS A 414 26.49 18.85 17.90
N TYR A 415 25.80 19.98 18.12
CA TYR A 415 24.35 19.99 18.32
C TYR A 415 23.65 19.44 17.06
N PRO A 416 22.69 18.49 17.17
CA PRO A 416 21.93 18.08 18.36
C PRO A 416 22.51 16.94 19.24
N HIS A 417 23.82 16.78 19.38
CA HIS A 417 24.49 15.68 20.10
C HIS A 417 24.08 14.32 19.53
N GLU A 418 24.05 14.24 18.20
CA GLU A 418 23.68 13.05 17.44
C GLU A 418 24.84 12.60 16.57
N LYS A 419 25.01 11.28 16.47
CA LYS A 419 25.93 10.63 15.55
C LYS A 419 25.13 9.79 14.57
N GLU A 420 25.28 10.08 13.29
CA GLU A 420 24.75 9.22 12.22
C GLU A 420 25.85 8.29 11.72
N ILE A 421 25.53 7.00 11.63
CA ILE A 421 26.39 5.97 11.07
C ILE A 421 25.65 5.36 9.87
N THR A 422 26.29 5.42 8.70
CA THR A 422 25.74 4.88 7.46
C THR A 422 26.36 3.51 7.17
N ILE A 423 25.57 2.46 7.36
CA ILE A 423 25.96 1.05 7.20
C ILE A 423 24.94 0.37 6.29
N GLY A 424 25.37 -0.24 5.18
CA GLY A 424 24.48 -1.02 4.31
C GLY A 424 24.67 -2.52 4.51
N CYS A 425 23.60 -3.30 4.53
CA CYS A 425 23.65 -4.76 4.42
C CYS A 425 23.42 -5.10 2.95
N ASN A 426 24.38 -5.77 2.31
CA ASN A 426 24.30 -6.13 0.90
C ASN A 426 24.39 -7.64 0.74
N VAL A 427 23.54 -8.19 -0.12
CA VAL A 427 23.61 -9.59 -0.51
C VAL A 427 24.39 -9.68 -1.82
N ILE A 428 25.56 -10.31 -1.79
CA ILE A 428 26.43 -10.50 -2.95
C ILE A 428 26.51 -11.98 -3.32
N ASN A 429 26.78 -12.24 -4.60
CA ASN A 429 27.01 -13.57 -5.14
C ASN A 429 28.50 -13.69 -5.53
N GLU A 430 29.25 -14.55 -4.84
CA GLU A 430 30.68 -14.83 -5.17
C GLU A 430 30.85 -16.16 -5.93
N GLY A 431 29.82 -16.55 -6.67
CA GLY A 431 29.74 -17.75 -7.48
C GLY A 431 30.84 -17.98 -8.52
N LYS A 432 30.98 -19.23 -9.00
CA LYS A 432 31.96 -19.65 -10.03
C LYS A 432 31.82 -18.88 -11.36
N TYR A 433 30.66 -18.29 -11.62
CA TYR A 433 30.36 -17.52 -12.83
C TYR A 433 30.84 -16.05 -12.79
N VAL A 434 31.44 -15.62 -11.67
CA VAL A 434 31.97 -14.26 -11.43
C VAL A 434 32.89 -13.76 -12.55
N ASN A 435 33.63 -14.64 -13.22
CA ASN A 435 34.58 -14.22 -14.26
C ASN A 435 33.94 -13.91 -15.63
N ILE A 436 32.69 -14.31 -15.90
CA ILE A 436 32.14 -14.27 -17.27
C ILE A 436 31.14 -13.12 -17.50
N LYS A 437 30.61 -12.44 -16.45
CA LYS A 437 29.99 -11.08 -16.49
C LYS A 437 29.29 -10.77 -15.15
N ARG A 438 30.03 -10.25 -14.16
CA ARG A 438 29.47 -9.78 -12.86
C ARG A 438 28.26 -8.84 -13.01
N ASP A 439 28.22 -8.02 -14.07
CA ASP A 439 27.22 -6.97 -14.20
C ASP A 439 25.80 -7.45 -14.48
N VAL A 440 25.62 -8.57 -15.16
CA VAL A 440 24.27 -9.08 -15.52
C VAL A 440 23.62 -9.81 -14.34
N PHE A 441 24.44 -10.41 -13.46
CA PHE A 441 24.00 -11.04 -12.21
C PHE A 441 24.04 -10.07 -11.01
N LYS A 442 24.41 -8.82 -11.25
CA LYS A 442 24.38 -7.78 -10.22
C LYS A 442 22.94 -7.61 -9.73
N ASN A 443 22.74 -7.74 -8.43
CA ASN A 443 21.42 -7.72 -7.78
C ASN A 443 20.48 -8.88 -8.16
N TYR A 444 21.01 -10.01 -8.66
CA TYR A 444 20.22 -11.18 -9.03
C TYR A 444 19.23 -11.60 -7.94
N TYR A 445 19.66 -11.60 -6.68
CA TYR A 445 18.83 -11.96 -5.54
C TYR A 445 17.99 -10.82 -4.93
N ALA A 446 18.10 -9.59 -5.43
CA ALA A 446 17.55 -8.41 -4.76
C ALA A 446 16.00 -8.39 -4.71
N ASN A 447 15.33 -9.05 -5.64
CA ASN A 447 13.86 -9.20 -5.66
C ASN A 447 13.35 -10.29 -4.72
N TYR A 448 14.24 -11.10 -4.12
CA TYR A 448 13.89 -12.29 -3.36
C TYR A 448 14.47 -12.32 -1.95
N ILE A 449 15.68 -11.79 -1.77
CA ILE A 449 16.37 -11.73 -0.49
C ILE A 449 16.37 -10.28 -0.01
N SER A 450 15.69 -10.02 1.10
CA SER A 450 15.64 -8.70 1.72
C SER A 450 16.79 -8.55 2.72
N PRO A 451 17.82 -7.73 2.43
CA PRO A 451 18.90 -7.50 3.38
C PRO A 451 18.40 -6.71 4.60
N LYS A 452 18.75 -7.18 5.79
CA LYS A 452 18.42 -6.52 7.05
C LYS A 452 19.55 -6.67 8.06
N PHE A 453 19.54 -5.82 9.08
CA PHE A 453 20.37 -6.03 10.27
C PHE A 453 19.55 -6.67 11.38
N GLY A 454 20.04 -7.79 11.92
CA GLY A 454 19.55 -8.40 13.15
C GLY A 454 20.48 -8.06 14.31
N ARG A 455 19.94 -7.55 15.42
CA ARG A 455 20.73 -7.40 16.66
C ARG A 455 20.89 -8.78 17.30
N LEU A 456 22.07 -9.10 17.81
CA LEU A 456 22.36 -10.40 18.44
C LEU A 456 22.32 -10.29 19.96
N GLU A 457 22.00 -11.40 20.63
CA GLU A 457 21.99 -11.47 22.10
C GLU A 457 23.39 -11.32 22.71
N GLY A 458 24.43 -11.83 22.03
CA GLY A 458 25.82 -11.71 22.42
C GLY A 458 26.74 -12.62 21.61
N LEU A 459 28.05 -12.61 21.93
CA LEU A 459 29.07 -13.40 21.20
C LEU A 459 28.89 -14.92 21.31
N LYS A 460 28.22 -15.42 22.36
CA LYS A 460 28.03 -16.86 22.60
C LYS A 460 26.89 -17.46 21.77
N ASP A 461 25.96 -16.64 21.28
CA ASP A 461 24.81 -17.09 20.49
C ASP A 461 24.61 -16.13 19.29
N THR A 462 25.45 -16.31 18.28
CA THR A 462 25.41 -15.51 17.04
C THR A 462 24.29 -15.93 16.08
N LYS A 463 23.51 -16.97 16.44
CA LYS A 463 22.34 -17.42 15.67
C LYS A 463 21.06 -16.74 16.14
N LYS A 464 20.97 -16.39 17.42
CA LYS A 464 19.78 -15.74 17.99
C LYS A 464 19.73 -14.24 17.73
N VAL A 465 18.88 -13.85 16.79
CA VAL A 465 18.51 -12.46 16.52
C VAL A 465 17.43 -12.00 17.50
N ILE A 466 17.65 -10.86 18.14
CA ILE A 466 16.76 -10.23 19.11
C ILE A 466 16.16 -8.92 18.57
N GLY A 467 14.95 -8.60 19.01
CA GLY A 467 14.28 -7.35 18.66
C GLY A 467 13.85 -7.26 17.19
N LYS A 468 13.52 -6.03 16.75
CA LYS A 468 13.08 -5.77 15.38
C LYS A 468 14.29 -5.69 14.43
N LYS A 469 14.22 -6.42 13.31
CA LYS A 469 15.18 -6.33 12.21
C LYS A 469 15.16 -4.93 11.59
N ILE A 470 16.32 -4.36 11.31
CA ILE A 470 16.48 -3.00 10.80
C ILE A 470 16.70 -3.06 9.28
N LYS A 471 15.79 -2.45 8.50
CA LYS A 471 15.95 -2.27 7.04
C LYS A 471 16.80 -1.05 6.65
N LYS A 472 16.95 -0.08 7.57
CA LYS A 472 17.57 1.21 7.26
C LYS A 472 19.08 1.09 7.20
N ASN A 473 19.67 1.72 6.17
CA ASN A 473 21.11 1.82 6.01
C ASN A 473 21.76 2.92 6.88
N ASN A 474 20.97 3.63 7.69
CA ASN A 474 21.44 4.72 8.54
C ASN A 474 20.94 4.50 9.96
N ILE A 475 21.87 4.42 10.91
CA ILE A 475 21.61 4.38 12.34
C ILE A 475 21.93 5.76 12.90
N LYS A 476 20.91 6.47 13.41
CA LYS A 476 21.06 7.75 14.09
C LYS A 476 21.04 7.51 15.59
N MET A 477 22.16 7.79 16.25
CA MET A 477 22.36 7.56 17.67
C MET A 477 22.40 8.89 18.42
N LYS A 478 21.67 8.98 19.53
CA LYS A 478 21.77 10.08 20.50
C LYS A 478 22.77 9.71 21.59
N GLU A 479 23.46 10.69 22.17
CA GLU A 479 24.53 10.47 23.16
C GLU A 479 24.16 9.52 24.32
N LEU A 480 22.91 9.51 24.79
CA LEU A 480 22.46 8.67 25.90
C LEU A 480 21.51 7.53 25.48
N ASP A 481 21.44 7.25 24.18
CA ASP A 481 20.61 6.17 23.63
C ASP A 481 21.43 4.89 23.49
N PHE A 482 21.37 4.06 24.54
CA PHE A 482 22.09 2.78 24.59
C PHE A 482 21.42 1.66 23.77
N SER A 483 20.27 1.91 23.14
CA SER A 483 19.53 0.89 22.39
C SER A 483 20.24 0.46 21.11
N HIS A 484 21.10 1.32 20.56
CA HIS A 484 21.85 1.09 19.33
C HIS A 484 23.21 0.41 19.53
N TYR A 485 23.68 0.26 20.78
CA TYR A 485 24.96 -0.38 21.07
C TYR A 485 24.82 -1.90 21.19
N GLY A 486 25.84 -2.62 20.73
CA GLY A 486 25.88 -4.08 20.75
C GLY A 486 26.22 -4.70 19.39
N LEU A 487 26.06 -6.02 19.34
CA LEU A 487 26.42 -6.86 18.20
C LEU A 487 25.28 -6.97 17.21
N TYR A 488 25.60 -6.90 15.92
CA TYR A 488 24.67 -6.96 14.82
C TYR A 488 25.17 -7.91 13.73
N LYS A 489 24.24 -8.51 13.02
CA LYS A 489 24.48 -9.40 11.89
C LYS A 489 23.76 -8.88 10.65
N CYS A 490 24.44 -8.85 9.52
CA CYS A 490 23.80 -8.66 8.22
C CYS A 490 23.16 -10.00 7.83
N ILE A 491 21.82 -10.00 7.75
CA ILE A 491 21.01 -11.18 7.43
C ILE A 491 20.28 -10.92 6.12
N GLY A 492 20.15 -11.95 5.28
CA GLY A 492 19.26 -11.91 4.13
C GLY A 492 17.99 -12.69 4.42
N GLU A 493 16.86 -11.99 4.48
CA GLU A 493 15.57 -12.62 4.75
C GLU A 493 14.93 -13.13 3.46
N VAL A 494 14.49 -14.38 3.50
CA VAL A 494 13.84 -15.12 2.40
C VAL A 494 12.39 -15.42 2.82
N PRO A 495 11.40 -15.40 1.90
CA PRO A 495 10.01 -15.73 2.20
C PRO A 495 9.80 -17.24 2.44
N GLY A 496 8.95 -17.58 3.42
CA GLY A 496 8.57 -18.97 3.75
C GLY A 496 9.61 -19.73 4.58
N ASP A 497 9.36 -21.03 4.81
CA ASP A 497 10.18 -21.90 5.68
C ASP A 497 11.56 -22.27 5.10
N GLN A 498 11.92 -21.78 3.91
CA GLN A 498 13.19 -22.08 3.23
C GLN A 498 14.38 -21.23 3.73
N GLN A 499 14.28 -20.66 4.94
CA GLN A 499 15.17 -19.62 5.46
C GLN A 499 16.65 -20.00 5.64
N THR A 500 17.04 -21.28 5.65
CA THR A 500 18.27 -21.65 6.38
C THR A 500 19.51 -21.97 5.54
N ASN A 501 19.40 -22.23 4.22
CA ASN A 501 20.52 -22.84 3.48
C ASN A 501 21.09 -22.02 2.32
N MET A 502 20.48 -20.88 1.96
CA MET A 502 20.91 -20.12 0.78
C MET A 502 22.08 -19.16 1.06
N ILE A 503 22.18 -18.61 2.27
CA ILE A 503 23.23 -17.65 2.64
C ILE A 503 24.29 -18.40 3.43
N LYS A 504 25.50 -18.50 2.86
CA LYS A 504 26.58 -19.29 3.45
C LYS A 504 27.25 -18.57 4.61
N ASN A 505 27.55 -17.28 4.42
CA ASN A 505 28.23 -16.45 5.41
C ASN A 505 27.50 -15.11 5.58
N GLU A 506 27.54 -14.61 6.79
CA GLU A 506 26.85 -13.40 7.24
C GLU A 506 27.82 -12.58 8.08
N ASP A 507 28.15 -11.38 7.62
CA ASP A 507 29.06 -10.48 8.33
C ASP A 507 28.45 -9.99 9.65
N ILE A 508 29.32 -9.87 10.66
CA ILE A 508 28.97 -9.38 12.00
C ILE A 508 29.73 -8.08 12.26
N PHE A 509 29.03 -7.09 12.80
CA PHE A 509 29.64 -5.84 13.27
C PHE A 509 29.16 -5.48 14.67
N LEU A 510 29.93 -4.65 15.35
CA LEU A 510 29.74 -4.31 16.75
C LEU A 510 29.84 -2.80 16.93
N ILE A 511 28.84 -2.19 17.56
CA ILE A 511 28.86 -0.77 17.94
C ILE A 511 29.15 -0.67 19.44
N LEU A 512 30.26 -0.03 19.81
CA LEU A 512 30.67 0.20 21.20
C LEU A 512 31.11 1.65 21.42
N PRO A 513 30.97 2.19 22.65
CA PRO A 513 31.70 3.39 23.02
C PRO A 513 33.19 3.09 23.19
N GLU A 514 34.01 4.11 23.02
CA GLU A 514 35.43 4.07 23.36
C GLU A 514 35.65 3.59 24.81
N ASN A 515 36.68 2.79 25.04
CA ASN A 515 36.92 2.29 26.40
C ASN A 515 37.22 3.46 27.36
N GLY A 516 36.48 3.53 28.47
CA GLY A 516 36.56 4.64 29.42
C GLY A 516 35.75 5.89 29.02
N PHE A 517 34.92 5.83 27.97
CA PHE A 517 34.06 6.93 27.56
C PHE A 517 33.23 7.47 28.74
N LYS A 518 33.09 8.79 28.84
CA LYS A 518 32.29 9.47 29.87
C LYS A 518 31.11 10.20 29.23
N PHE A 519 29.93 9.62 29.35
CA PHE A 519 28.67 10.22 28.92
C PHE A 519 28.21 11.25 29.94
N LYS A 520 27.76 12.42 29.48
CA LYS A 520 27.21 13.45 30.36
C LYS A 520 25.68 13.37 30.35
N ARG A 521 25.08 13.03 31.49
CA ARG A 521 23.63 13.05 31.69
C ARG A 521 23.23 14.32 32.42
N LYS A 522 22.29 15.08 31.86
CA LYS A 522 21.68 16.20 32.57
C LYS A 522 20.85 15.68 33.74
N ALA A 523 20.98 16.31 34.90
CA ALA A 523 20.10 16.00 36.01
C ALA A 523 18.68 16.52 35.69
N ILE A 524 17.67 15.70 35.99
CA ILE A 524 16.26 15.99 35.75
C ILE A 524 15.54 15.72 37.06
N VAL A 525 14.58 16.58 37.40
CA VAL A 525 13.71 16.43 38.56
C VAL A 525 12.40 15.77 38.12
N GLU A 526 12.16 14.55 38.59
CA GLU A 526 10.92 13.78 38.37
C GLU A 526 10.39 13.34 39.74
N ASP A 527 9.08 13.49 39.98
CA ASP A 527 8.41 13.04 41.22
C ASP A 527 9.10 13.51 42.51
N GLN A 528 9.50 14.79 42.55
CA GLN A 528 10.16 15.42 43.70
C GLN A 528 11.54 14.82 44.06
N LYS A 529 12.10 13.97 43.20
CA LYS A 529 13.44 13.41 43.32
C LYS A 529 14.27 13.81 42.10
N GLY A 530 15.52 14.20 42.33
CA GLY A 530 16.48 14.27 41.24
C GLY A 530 16.70 12.85 40.71
N ASN A 531 17.01 12.70 39.43
CA ASN A 531 17.41 11.42 38.82
C ASN A 531 18.76 10.89 39.34
N ALA A 532 18.90 10.78 40.66
CA ALA A 532 20.06 10.29 41.40
C ALA A 532 20.11 8.76 41.45
N TYR A 533 19.99 8.15 40.26
CA TYR A 533 20.02 6.70 40.09
C TYR A 533 20.86 6.27 38.89
N CYS A 534 21.34 5.03 38.95
CA CYS A 534 21.96 4.31 37.85
C CYS A 534 21.07 3.13 37.45
N TYR A 535 20.97 2.82 36.17
CA TYR A 535 20.32 1.57 35.75
C TYR A 535 21.21 0.40 36.13
N ILE A 536 20.63 -0.72 36.55
CA ILE A 536 21.42 -1.90 36.94
C ILE A 536 21.95 -2.63 35.71
N LYS A 537 21.19 -2.65 34.62
CA LYS A 537 21.61 -3.24 33.34
C LYS A 537 21.01 -2.47 32.17
N TYR A 538 21.78 -2.39 31.10
CA TYR A 538 21.31 -2.13 29.74
C TYR A 538 21.23 -3.47 29.02
N GLU A 539 20.02 -3.86 28.65
CA GLU A 539 19.74 -5.19 28.12
C GLU A 539 20.64 -5.53 26.91
N HIS A 540 21.22 -6.73 26.91
CA HIS A 540 22.15 -7.25 25.91
C HIS A 540 23.42 -6.41 25.64
N PHE A 541 23.69 -5.37 26.44
CA PHE A 541 24.82 -4.47 26.22
C PHE A 541 25.77 -4.37 27.41
N ALA A 542 25.29 -3.94 28.59
CA ALA A 542 26.16 -3.62 29.72
C ALA A 542 25.49 -3.79 31.09
N LYS A 543 26.29 -3.99 32.13
CA LYS A 543 25.84 -4.11 33.53
C LYS A 543 26.55 -3.08 34.41
N LEU A 544 25.85 -2.58 35.42
CA LEU A 544 26.43 -1.68 36.41
C LEU A 544 27.50 -2.43 37.21
N LYS A 545 28.69 -1.85 37.27
CA LYS A 545 29.83 -2.38 38.03
C LYS A 545 29.97 -1.65 39.36
N GLU A 546 29.91 -0.33 39.32
CA GLU A 546 30.11 0.54 40.48
C GLU A 546 29.26 1.81 40.36
N ILE A 547 28.72 2.27 41.49
CA ILE A 547 28.05 3.55 41.65
C ILE A 547 28.83 4.40 42.65
N LYS A 548 29.06 5.67 42.32
CA LYS A 548 29.82 6.61 43.15
C LYS A 548 29.13 7.96 43.21
N MET A 549 29.05 8.53 44.41
CA MET A 549 28.61 9.90 44.65
C MET A 549 29.80 10.68 45.21
N SER A 550 30.10 11.83 44.62
CA SER A 550 31.19 12.70 45.10
C SER A 550 30.74 14.14 45.22
N ASN A 551 31.12 14.80 46.31
CA ASN A 551 30.97 16.24 46.52
C ASN A 551 32.23 16.78 47.20
N LYS A 552 32.97 17.66 46.50
CA LYS A 552 34.29 18.13 46.92
C LYS A 552 35.20 16.93 47.28
N ASP A 553 35.60 16.80 48.54
CA ASP A 553 36.50 15.74 49.03
C ASP A 553 35.77 14.49 49.55
N LYS A 554 34.45 14.53 49.67
CA LYS A 554 33.67 13.38 50.16
C LYS A 554 33.27 12.49 48.99
N VAL A 555 33.73 11.25 49.03
CA VAL A 555 33.43 10.22 48.05
C VAL A 555 32.81 9.03 48.75
N VAL A 556 31.64 8.60 48.31
CA VAL A 556 31.05 7.32 48.69
C VAL A 556 30.85 6.49 47.42
N SER A 557 31.27 5.23 47.44
CA SER A 557 31.05 4.31 46.32
C SER A 557 30.65 2.93 46.79
N SER A 558 29.90 2.23 45.95
CA SER A 558 29.48 0.86 46.18
C SER A 558 29.60 0.05 44.89
N LYS A 559 30.11 -1.17 45.02
CA LYS A 559 29.99 -2.19 43.97
C LYS A 559 28.58 -2.78 43.96
N MET A 560 28.23 -3.40 42.83
CA MET A 560 26.90 -3.99 42.63
C MET A 560 26.52 -5.04 43.70
N GLU A 561 27.49 -5.87 44.09
CA GLU A 561 27.32 -6.94 45.10
C GLU A 561 27.00 -6.41 46.50
N ASN A 562 27.44 -5.19 46.82
CA ASN A 562 27.33 -4.60 48.16
C ASN A 562 26.11 -3.68 48.33
N LEU A 563 25.32 -3.46 47.27
CA LEU A 563 24.22 -2.48 47.26
C LEU A 563 23.10 -2.77 48.25
N LEU A 564 22.85 -4.04 48.58
CA LEU A 564 21.78 -4.45 49.50
C LEU A 564 21.99 -3.89 50.92
N HIS A 565 23.25 -3.82 51.36
CA HIS A 565 23.62 -3.45 52.73
C HIS A 565 24.35 -2.10 52.82
N HIS A 566 24.38 -1.32 51.74
CA HIS A 566 25.10 -0.05 51.70
C HIS A 566 24.30 1.10 52.33
N ASP A 567 24.94 1.95 53.14
CA ASP A 567 24.27 3.04 53.86
C ASP A 567 23.80 4.18 52.94
N TYR A 568 24.48 4.38 51.81
CA TYR A 568 24.24 5.49 50.89
C TYR A 568 23.46 5.13 49.63
N PHE A 569 23.45 3.85 49.27
CA PHE A 569 22.85 3.38 48.02
C PHE A 569 21.91 2.21 48.29
N GLY A 570 20.89 2.05 47.46
CA GLY A 570 19.96 0.93 47.55
C GLY A 570 19.31 0.62 46.21
N PHE A 571 18.53 -0.45 46.17
CA PHE A 571 17.72 -0.76 45.00
C PHE A 571 16.41 0.02 45.02
N ALA A 572 15.97 0.46 43.85
CA ALA A 572 14.58 0.85 43.64
C ALA A 572 13.65 -0.35 43.92
N SER A 573 12.36 -0.09 44.13
CA SER A 573 11.36 -1.12 44.45
C SER A 573 11.27 -2.24 43.42
N ASP A 574 11.46 -1.91 42.14
CA ASP A 574 11.45 -2.84 41.00
C ASP A 574 12.82 -3.51 40.73
N LYS A 575 13.86 -3.16 41.50
CA LYS A 575 15.25 -3.59 41.33
C LYS A 575 15.82 -3.32 39.92
N SER A 576 15.26 -2.36 39.17
CA SER A 576 15.79 -1.96 37.85
C SER A 576 16.88 -0.88 37.97
N LYS A 577 16.86 -0.13 39.08
CA LYS A 577 17.75 0.99 39.37
C LYS A 577 18.46 0.84 40.72
N ALA A 578 19.68 1.36 40.78
CA ALA A 578 20.41 1.64 42.02
C ALA A 578 20.29 3.14 42.33
N GLU A 579 19.69 3.48 43.47
CA GLU A 579 19.34 4.83 43.87
C GLU A 579 20.22 5.32 45.03
N PHE A 580 20.52 6.62 45.04
CA PHE A 580 21.11 7.29 46.18
C PHE A 580 20.03 7.55 47.25
N LYS A 581 20.28 7.11 48.49
CA LYS A 581 19.29 7.14 49.59
C LYS A 581 19.12 8.52 50.24
N HIS A 582 20.13 9.38 50.13
CA HIS A 582 20.18 10.66 50.83
C HIS A 582 19.77 11.83 49.94
N GLU A 583 19.55 12.99 50.54
CA GLU A 583 19.27 14.22 49.78
C GLU A 583 20.47 14.66 48.95
N VAL A 584 20.21 14.95 47.68
CA VAL A 584 21.21 15.44 46.73
C VAL A 584 21.52 16.90 47.04
N LYS A 585 22.81 17.25 47.05
CA LYS A 585 23.33 18.59 47.36
C LYS A 585 23.89 19.26 46.10
N LEU A 586 24.06 20.58 46.20
CA LEU A 586 24.74 21.36 45.17
C LEU A 586 26.15 20.80 44.91
N ASN A 587 26.48 20.64 43.62
CA ASN A 587 27.74 20.08 43.12
C ASN A 587 27.96 18.59 43.46
N ASP A 588 26.92 17.86 43.86
CA ASP A 588 26.97 16.42 43.86
C ASP A 588 27.21 15.91 42.43
N ILE A 589 28.10 14.93 42.31
CA ILE A 589 28.40 14.25 41.06
C ILE A 589 28.13 12.76 41.23
N LEU A 590 27.08 12.28 40.57
CA LEU A 590 26.77 10.86 40.49
C LEU A 590 27.49 10.25 39.28
N THR A 591 28.33 9.25 39.54
CA THR A 591 29.05 8.49 38.52
C THR A 591 28.57 7.03 38.53
N CYS A 592 28.05 6.59 37.40
CA CYS A 592 27.67 5.21 37.16
C CYS A 592 28.72 4.55 36.25
N MET A 593 29.46 3.55 36.74
CA MET A 593 30.44 2.81 35.95
C MET A 593 29.84 1.49 35.46
N TYR A 594 29.87 1.27 34.15
CA TYR A 594 29.31 0.09 33.50
C TYR A 594 30.41 -0.76 32.87
N HIS A 595 30.22 -2.07 32.94
CA HIS A 595 31.01 -3.07 32.22
C HIS A 595 30.16 -3.63 31.08
N THR A 596 30.68 -3.60 29.85
CA THR A 596 29.98 -4.14 28.68
C THR A 596 30.13 -5.65 28.60
N ASN A 597 29.23 -6.31 27.87
CA ASN A 597 29.36 -7.73 27.53
C ASN A 597 30.55 -8.04 26.59
N TYR A 598 31.32 -7.03 26.19
CA TYR A 598 32.40 -7.07 25.20
C TYR A 598 33.75 -6.62 25.80
N ASN A 599 33.91 -6.74 27.11
CA ASN A 599 35.13 -6.43 27.88
C ASN A 599 35.61 -4.97 27.78
N THR A 600 34.69 -4.02 27.66
CA THR A 600 35.00 -2.57 27.75
C THR A 600 34.23 -1.93 28.90
N ASN A 601 34.64 -0.74 29.32
CA ASN A 601 33.94 0.03 30.35
C ASN A 601 33.53 1.39 29.81
N PHE A 602 32.42 1.93 30.33
CA PHE A 602 32.05 3.33 30.13
C PHE A 602 31.43 3.89 31.42
N THR A 603 31.33 5.21 31.50
CA THR A 603 30.79 5.88 32.67
C THR A 603 29.72 6.87 32.26
N ILE A 604 28.68 7.01 33.09
CA ILE A 604 27.67 8.06 32.97
C ILE A 604 27.85 8.99 34.16
N VAL A 605 28.04 10.27 33.89
CA VAL A 605 28.25 11.32 34.89
C VAL A 605 27.05 12.24 34.90
N THR A 606 26.43 12.41 36.07
CA THR A 606 25.33 13.33 36.32
C THR A 606 25.79 14.36 37.32
N VAL A 607 25.72 15.65 36.96
CA VAL A 607 26.10 16.77 37.83
C VAL A 607 24.84 17.48 38.28
N PHE A 608 24.70 17.67 39.59
CA PHE A 608 23.58 18.39 40.19
C PHE A 608 23.96 19.85 40.42
N ASP A 609 23.57 20.71 39.48
CA ASP A 609 23.84 22.13 39.51
C ASP A 609 22.79 22.93 40.32
N GLN A 610 23.02 24.23 40.42
CA GLN A 610 22.15 25.15 41.16
C GLN A 610 20.70 25.12 40.67
N GLN A 611 20.49 25.06 39.35
CA GLN A 611 19.14 25.07 38.77
C GLN A 611 18.34 23.83 39.19
N VAL A 612 18.98 22.67 39.21
CA VAL A 612 18.34 21.41 39.61
C VAL A 612 18.03 21.39 41.10
N ILE A 613 18.93 21.91 41.94
CA ILE A 613 18.69 22.01 43.39
C ILE A 613 17.55 23.00 43.70
N GLU A 614 17.48 24.13 43.00
CA GLU A 614 16.37 25.08 43.12
C GLU A 614 15.03 24.46 42.69
N GLN A 615 15.01 23.67 41.62
CA GLN A 615 13.83 22.91 41.22
C GLN A 615 13.40 21.90 42.30
N LEU A 616 14.34 21.17 42.91
CA LEU A 616 14.02 20.23 44.00
C LEU A 616 13.45 20.94 45.24
N ASN A 617 14.00 22.11 45.58
CA ASN A 617 13.57 22.88 46.75
C ASN A 617 12.23 23.59 46.53
N SER A 618 11.97 24.09 45.32
CA SER A 618 10.69 24.76 45.00
C SER A 618 9.49 23.82 45.10
N ILE A 619 9.67 22.53 44.77
CA ILE A 619 8.60 21.53 44.88
C ILE A 619 8.37 21.11 46.35
N LYS A 620 9.40 21.09 47.21
CA LYS A 620 9.20 20.86 48.66
C LYS A 620 8.38 21.98 49.32
N LEU A 621 8.44 23.21 48.79
CA LEU A 621 7.71 24.36 49.33
C LEU A 621 6.20 24.34 48.99
N SER A 622 5.78 23.63 47.93
CA SER A 622 4.37 23.56 47.53
C SER A 622 3.52 22.60 48.39
N HIS A 623 4.15 21.79 49.25
CA HIS A 623 3.44 20.86 50.14
C HIS A 623 2.88 21.49 51.43
N PHE A 624 3.07 22.80 51.64
CA PHE A 624 2.56 23.51 52.82
C PHE A 624 1.09 24.01 52.70
N THR A 625 0.39 23.73 51.61
CA THR A 625 -0.96 24.29 51.35
C THR A 625 -2.13 23.31 51.49
N ASP A 626 -1.91 22.00 51.73
CA ASP A 626 -3.02 21.01 51.80
C ASP A 626 -3.76 20.94 53.14
N LYS A 627 -3.33 21.66 54.18
CA LYS A 627 -4.04 21.73 55.47
C LYS A 627 -4.94 22.96 55.64
N TRP A 628 -4.81 23.96 54.77
CA TRP A 628 -5.64 25.16 54.79
C TRP A 628 -7.15 24.88 54.71
N PRO A 629 -7.65 23.99 53.82
CA PRO A 629 -9.09 23.69 53.80
C PRO A 629 -9.58 23.00 55.07
N PHE A 630 -8.75 22.21 55.75
CA PHE A 630 -9.10 21.59 57.04
C PHE A 630 -9.13 22.59 58.20
N ILE A 631 -8.19 23.55 58.23
CA ILE A 631 -8.16 24.62 59.25
C ILE A 631 -9.35 25.57 59.05
N VAL A 632 -9.64 25.96 57.82
CA VAL A 632 -10.81 26.79 57.48
C VAL A 632 -12.12 26.05 57.78
N ALA A 633 -12.21 24.74 57.54
CA ALA A 633 -13.38 23.95 57.90
C ALA A 633 -13.54 23.81 59.42
N ALA A 634 -12.45 23.53 60.15
CA ALA A 634 -12.46 23.34 61.59
C ALA A 634 -12.79 24.61 62.38
N VAL A 635 -12.42 25.80 61.87
CA VAL A 635 -12.72 27.09 62.51
C VAL A 635 -14.02 27.71 61.96
N GLY A 636 -14.30 27.56 60.67
CA GLY A 636 -15.48 28.11 60.03
C GLY A 636 -16.78 27.41 60.43
N ALA A 637 -16.77 26.09 60.58
CA ALA A 637 -17.98 25.33 60.91
C ALA A 637 -18.54 25.64 62.33
N PRO A 638 -17.72 25.75 63.39
CA PRO A 638 -18.21 26.17 64.71
C PRO A 638 -18.77 27.59 64.71
N ILE A 639 -18.11 28.53 64.02
CA ILE A 639 -18.58 29.93 63.95
C ILE A 639 -19.92 30.01 63.23
N LEU A 640 -20.08 29.30 62.11
CA LEU A 640 -21.36 29.20 61.40
C LEU A 640 -22.46 28.54 62.24
N LEU A 641 -22.14 27.51 63.03
CA LEU A 641 -23.09 26.89 63.95
C LEU A 641 -23.54 27.84 65.07
N ILE A 642 -22.61 28.64 65.62
CA ILE A 642 -22.94 29.66 66.63
C ILE A 642 -23.84 30.74 66.02
N ILE A 643 -23.51 31.26 64.84
CA ILE A 643 -24.32 32.26 64.14
C ILE A 643 -25.72 31.70 63.84
N ALA A 644 -25.80 30.46 63.33
CA ALA A 644 -27.08 29.80 63.05
C ALA A 644 -27.91 29.59 64.33
N ALA A 645 -27.29 29.20 65.44
CA ALA A 645 -27.97 29.07 66.73
C ALA A 645 -28.51 30.41 67.25
N VAL A 646 -27.75 31.49 67.12
CA VAL A 646 -28.18 32.85 67.50
C VAL A 646 -29.34 33.33 66.61
N ILE A 647 -29.28 33.09 65.30
CA ILE A 647 -30.36 33.42 64.37
C ILE A 647 -31.62 32.60 64.70
N ALA A 648 -31.48 31.29 64.90
CA ALA A 648 -32.59 30.41 65.28
C ALA A 648 -33.23 30.85 66.60
N PHE A 649 -32.42 31.17 67.62
CA PHE A 649 -32.90 31.69 68.89
C PHE A 649 -33.62 33.04 68.72
N SER A 650 -33.08 33.93 67.89
CA SER A 650 -33.69 35.23 67.57
C SER A 650 -35.04 35.07 66.85
N ILE A 651 -35.14 34.13 65.91
CA ILE A 651 -36.39 33.80 65.21
C ILE A 651 -37.41 33.19 66.19
N VAL A 652 -37.01 32.27 67.07
CA VAL A 652 -37.89 31.68 68.09
C VAL A 652 -38.37 32.75 69.08
N ARG A 653 -37.49 33.65 69.53
CA ARG A 653 -37.83 34.78 70.41
C ARG A 653 -38.78 35.78 69.72
N LYS A 654 -38.55 36.08 68.44
CA LYS A 654 -39.45 36.92 67.62
C LYS A 654 -40.80 36.25 67.36
N ARG A 655 -40.84 34.93 67.16
CA ARG A 655 -42.06 34.13 66.97
C ARG A 655 -42.86 33.98 68.27
N ARG A 656 -42.21 33.83 69.43
CA ARG A 656 -42.88 33.89 70.75
C ARG A 656 -43.45 35.29 71.06
N ARG A 657 -42.78 36.38 70.67
CA ARG A 657 -43.34 37.75 70.76
C ARG A 657 -44.53 37.99 69.81
N ARG A 658 -44.52 37.41 68.61
CA ARG A 658 -45.67 37.48 67.67
C ARG A 658 -46.87 36.63 68.11
N ARG A 659 -46.64 35.46 68.73
CA ARG A 659 -47.72 34.59 69.26
C ARG A 659 -48.41 35.16 70.52
N ARG A 660 -47.79 36.08 71.26
CA ARG A 660 -48.47 36.85 72.33
C ARG A 660 -49.30 38.04 71.81
N LYS A 661 -49.14 38.45 70.55
CA LYS A 661 -49.93 39.52 69.91
C LYS A 661 -50.99 38.99 68.92
N THR A 662 -51.10 37.67 68.76
CA THR A 662 -52.08 37.01 67.87
C THR A 662 -53.05 36.09 68.61
N SER A 663 -52.99 36.02 69.94
CA SER A 663 -54.00 35.34 70.79
C SER A 663 -55.20 36.22 71.16
N MET A 664 -55.37 37.39 70.52
CA MET A 664 -56.54 38.26 70.68
C MET A 664 -57.27 38.58 69.36
N ALA A 665 -56.94 37.92 68.25
CA ALA A 665 -57.61 38.19 66.98
C ALA A 665 -57.96 36.91 66.22
N ARG A 666 -59.25 36.56 66.37
CA ARG A 666 -60.14 35.91 65.38
C ARG A 666 -60.02 34.40 65.16
N SER A 667 -60.94 33.72 65.85
CA SER A 667 -62.11 33.04 65.28
C SER A 667 -62.17 32.79 63.76
N SER A 668 -62.65 31.57 63.45
CA SER A 668 -63.34 31.07 62.25
C SER A 668 -62.55 30.99 60.94
N SER A 669 -62.11 29.77 60.58
CA SER A 669 -62.67 28.92 59.49
C SER A 669 -61.99 29.20 58.14
N ASN A 670 -61.46 28.27 57.35
CA ASN A 670 -61.96 26.95 57.00
C ASN A 670 -60.83 25.95 56.66
N PHE A 671 -61.16 24.69 56.87
CA PHE A 671 -60.35 23.49 56.67
C PHE A 671 -60.46 22.99 55.22
N SER A 672 -59.34 22.66 54.58
CA SER A 672 -59.30 21.57 53.60
C SER A 672 -57.91 20.92 53.56
N LYS A 673 -57.93 19.59 53.65
CA LYS A 673 -56.82 18.67 53.95
C LYS A 673 -56.03 18.26 52.69
N SER A 674 -54.73 18.02 52.88
CA SER A 674 -53.97 16.80 52.53
C SER A 674 -52.48 17.15 52.38
N ARG A 675 -51.47 16.29 52.59
CA ARG A 675 -51.18 15.15 53.49
C ARG A 675 -49.69 14.85 53.21
N LEU A 676 -48.87 14.68 54.26
CA LEU A 676 -47.57 13.97 54.33
C LEU A 676 -46.39 14.49 53.46
N THR A 677 -45.30 15.11 53.94
CA THR A 677 -44.16 14.61 54.78
C THR A 677 -43.54 13.31 54.22
N THR A 678 -42.22 13.11 54.01
CA THR A 678 -41.00 13.75 54.52
C THR A 678 -39.76 13.09 53.90
N LYS A 679 -38.66 13.85 53.84
CA LYS A 679 -37.25 13.51 54.16
C LYS A 679 -36.41 12.52 53.29
N SER A 680 -35.32 13.13 52.78
CA SER A 680 -33.89 12.77 52.90
C SER A 680 -33.31 11.49 52.27
N GLY A 681 -32.26 11.71 51.47
CA GLY A 681 -30.92 11.23 51.82
C GLY A 681 -30.37 9.97 51.10
N THR A 682 -29.60 10.23 50.04
CA THR A 682 -28.28 9.62 49.69
C THR A 682 -28.05 8.09 49.71
N GLY A 683 -27.61 7.54 48.56
CA GLY A 683 -26.69 6.38 48.55
C GLY A 683 -26.67 5.48 47.30
N LYS A 684 -25.78 5.79 46.34
CA LYS A 684 -25.06 4.92 45.36
C LYS A 684 -25.83 3.83 44.58
N SER A 685 -25.85 3.93 43.24
CA SER A 685 -24.95 3.15 42.35
C SER A 685 -25.21 3.39 40.85
N LYS A 686 -24.10 3.42 40.10
CA LYS A 686 -23.86 3.08 38.67
C LYS A 686 -25.00 3.24 37.65
N SER A 687 -24.81 4.15 36.69
CA SER A 687 -24.26 3.83 35.35
C SER A 687 -24.73 4.85 34.29
N ASN A 688 -23.76 5.23 33.44
CA ASN A 688 -23.84 5.66 32.05
C ASN A 688 -25.12 6.35 31.54
N LYS A 689 -24.98 7.58 31.06
CA LYS A 689 -25.07 7.88 29.61
C LYS A 689 -24.80 9.37 29.29
N LEU A 690 -24.02 9.52 28.21
CA LEU A 690 -24.04 10.56 27.18
C LEU A 690 -24.44 12.00 27.55
N SER A 691 -23.50 12.91 27.32
CA SER A 691 -23.78 14.27 26.87
C SER A 691 -23.18 14.50 25.47
N THR A 692 -24.06 14.70 24.51
CA THR A 692 -23.83 15.41 23.25
C THR A 692 -23.95 16.91 23.49
N SER A 693 -22.99 17.72 23.03
CA SER A 693 -23.31 19.01 22.39
C SER A 693 -22.08 19.63 21.71
N ARG A 694 -22.23 19.89 20.41
CA ARG A 694 -21.48 20.86 19.59
C ARG A 694 -21.58 22.27 20.18
N SER A 695 -20.53 23.09 20.05
CA SER A 695 -20.52 24.22 19.10
C SER A 695 -19.25 25.10 19.18
N ASN A 696 -18.61 25.26 18.02
CA ASN A 696 -18.08 26.48 17.40
C ASN A 696 -17.14 27.44 18.17
N LYS A 697 -15.98 27.72 17.55
CA LYS A 697 -15.69 28.89 16.66
C LYS A 697 -14.29 29.46 16.97
N SER A 698 -13.36 29.39 16.00
CA SER A 698 -12.72 30.58 15.38
C SER A 698 -11.41 30.23 14.64
N LYS A 699 -11.45 30.51 13.33
CA LYS A 699 -10.39 31.03 12.44
C LYS A 699 -8.95 31.10 12.97
N LEU A 700 -8.00 30.51 12.23
CA LEU A 700 -6.75 31.20 11.93
C LEU A 700 -6.30 30.86 10.50
N SER A 701 -5.91 31.91 9.80
CA SER A 701 -5.45 31.93 8.42
C SER A 701 -3.94 32.02 8.34
N THR A 702 -3.43 31.54 7.20
CA THR A 702 -2.26 32.05 6.45
C THR A 702 -0.83 31.64 6.84
N LYS A 703 -0.11 31.32 5.75
CA LYS A 703 1.36 31.28 5.50
C LYS A 703 2.11 30.04 5.99
N VAL A 704 2.70 29.30 5.04
CA VAL A 704 4.10 29.51 4.61
C VAL A 704 4.22 29.19 3.11
N SER A 705 4.96 30.04 2.40
CA SER A 705 5.34 29.93 1.00
C SER A 705 6.74 29.30 0.86
N LYS A 706 7.00 28.76 -0.34
CA LYS A 706 8.31 28.67 -1.03
C LYS A 706 9.39 27.77 -0.35
N ASN A 707 10.28 27.07 -1.04
CA ASN A 707 10.72 27.10 -2.44
C ASN A 707 11.69 25.91 -2.67
N ILE A 708 11.88 25.56 -3.95
CA ILE A 708 13.15 25.10 -4.57
C ILE A 708 13.76 23.78 -4.03
N GLN A 709 13.71 22.71 -4.83
CA GLN A 709 14.75 22.40 -5.81
C GLN A 709 14.21 21.45 -6.89
#